data_AF-A0AAP6ZZM9-F1
#
_entry.id   AF-A0AAP6ZZM9-F1
#
_cell.length_a   1.000
_cell.length_b   1.000
_cell.length_c   1.000
_cell.angle_alpha   90.00
_cell.angle_beta   90.00
_cell.angle_gamma   90.00
#
_symmetry.space_group_name_H-M   'P 1'
#
loop_
_entity.id
_entity.type
_entity.pdbx_description
1 polymer ?
#
loop_
_entity_poly.entity_id
_entity_poly.type
_entity_poly.pdbx_seq_one_letter_code
_entity_poly.pdbx_strand_id
1 'polypeptide(L)'
;MKQRAWMKWTSILLAATVATGSTASFAAAQERGLQVREDAAQSGIHNVIANQDPSVSDLPLDIEGRLPMAEQSEDPGIPEPPAQALKSISKQSTYSMADLNAMSYEELTDLLVSIDWEKIPELFKLNEDTRRFYSDENRMQAIIDRLEESGRRFTTKDMQGIPTLIEVLRSGVYLGYYNKELSRLNELDFRKKMLPAMKAIVDNPSFTWGNEVQHSVISATGRLISNVTVDTYIVNRLTGLLSDFTDRQEQLGGNFLSGKAFYDVIQGVGYVLMYRMIEPDQKAEFKGNIDGYLEQLFRLGSEGSTAEDKKWLTSNAIYYSGALGHYHSDPQKANRVLTNVMQTQPKLGELYFVAADQIARNYDEKDAYGNRVDIDELKQRGKDHYLPQRVEFDDGQFVFRAGGQLTQEQLQRLYWAAKEVKAQFHRVIGNDKPLEVGNPDDVLTIVIYNSPDEYKMNRFLYGYDTDNGGIYIEGDGTFFTYDRTEEQSIYSLEELFRHEFTHYLQARYEIPGMFGQGPLYQGGRMQWFDEGGAEFFAGSTRMEGIKPRKSVVGYLVADEPGQRYTVSDTVNSKYGSWQFYNYSFALYDYLYHHDFSAMDRIHRAIRNNDGDAYEKQLTSISDNARLNESYQRSIEEKVARYDELSVPLVSDDYMQAVEPKPELEIYDEITNLAGLSNRSVKKSNSGSFKSYELRGTYVGGASAGVEQDWQTMNKLTDGFLQALSDKPWNGYKTLTAYFTNYRVNDEGNFVYDVVFNGKLPEGADGGDVELPDGGTNPGNGNEGNSGDKGGDQQDTADREPNDTWKKAVRLDDTGKTISGKLSNQDALDIYRFDAKQAGEWTIELESAKEQGVAWVLFHESDPDNYKAYPTKREGNSLAGSISVSEPGTYYLHVYAATDGDQSYRLSVKSEAQQQPESEVSLFEESEPNDAPDMANGPVPLGRMVNGTLEGDDQQDVFMIDLDKPTSLNIGLEKQQGEHVNWVLYREGDNEQVLYPVDIDGNWMKGQVEAEPGRYHLYVYKLANEDVHYKLQIQ
;
A
#
# COMPACT_ATOMS: atom_id res chain seq x y z
N MET A 1 -4.33 19.23 -24.42
CA MET A 1 -4.73 19.81 -23.11
C MET A 1 -6.01 19.14 -22.59
N LYS A 2 -5.99 17.81 -22.48
CA LYS A 2 -7.01 16.95 -21.86
C LYS A 2 -6.27 15.68 -21.43
N GLN A 3 -5.69 15.72 -20.23
CA GLN A 3 -4.99 14.61 -19.56
C GLN A 3 -4.93 15.05 -18.10
N ARG A 4 -5.90 14.62 -17.30
CA ARG A 4 -6.00 14.68 -15.82
C ARG A 4 -7.42 14.32 -15.39
N ALA A 5 -7.76 13.07 -15.65
CA ALA A 5 -8.84 12.30 -15.04
C ALA A 5 -8.34 10.86 -15.16
N TRP A 6 -8.54 10.01 -14.15
CA TRP A 6 -7.94 8.67 -13.97
C TRP A 6 -6.70 8.64 -13.05
N MET A 7 -6.93 8.91 -11.76
CA MET A 7 -6.08 8.54 -10.60
C MET A 7 -6.95 8.72 -9.33
N LYS A 8 -8.04 7.93 -9.20
CA LYS A 8 -9.00 8.06 -8.08
C LYS A 8 -9.63 6.73 -7.61
N TRP A 9 -9.07 5.58 -7.97
CA TRP A 9 -9.74 4.28 -7.77
C TRP A 9 -8.86 3.26 -7.04
N THR A 10 -8.66 3.42 -5.73
CA THR A 10 -8.16 2.36 -4.83
C THR A 10 -8.75 2.37 -3.40
N SER A 11 -9.71 3.24 -3.07
CA SER A 11 -10.20 3.38 -1.68
C SER A 11 -11.62 2.84 -1.40
N ILE A 12 -12.20 2.02 -2.28
CA ILE A 12 -13.59 1.52 -2.11
C ILE A 12 -13.56 -0.01 -1.96
N LEU A 13 -13.03 -0.50 -0.85
CA LEU A 13 -13.17 -1.91 -0.44
C LEU A 13 -12.87 -2.10 1.05
N LEU A 14 -13.34 -1.20 1.92
CA LEU A 14 -13.41 -1.44 3.38
C LEU A 14 -14.44 -0.53 4.05
N ALA A 15 -15.63 -0.43 3.48
CA ALA A 15 -16.68 0.44 4.00
C ALA A 15 -18.03 -0.28 4.04
N ALA A 16 -18.06 -1.45 4.69
CA ALA A 16 -19.32 -2.01 5.16
C ALA A 16 -19.10 -3.05 6.27
N THR A 17 -18.49 -2.59 7.35
CA THR A 17 -18.61 -3.18 8.68
C THR A 17 -18.29 -2.10 9.70
N VAL A 18 -18.63 -2.29 10.97
CA VAL A 18 -18.46 -1.32 12.08
C VAL A 18 -19.61 -0.31 12.16
N ALA A 19 -20.73 -0.79 12.68
CA ALA A 19 -21.71 0.05 13.33
C ALA A 19 -22.04 -0.50 14.72
N THR A 20 -21.01 -0.83 15.50
CA THR A 20 -21.17 -1.16 16.91
C THR A 20 -19.83 -0.94 17.63
N GLY A 21 -19.74 0.19 18.34
CA GLY A 21 -18.63 0.48 19.23
C GLY A 21 -19.11 0.33 20.67
N SER A 22 -18.79 -0.79 21.29
CA SER A 22 -18.80 -0.98 22.74
C SER A 22 -17.64 -0.21 23.37
N THR A 23 -17.95 0.78 24.20
CA THR A 23 -16.99 1.30 25.19
C THR A 23 -17.15 0.49 26.47
N ALA A 24 -16.32 -0.54 26.64
CA ALA A 24 -16.00 -1.03 27.98
C ALA A 24 -15.03 -0.04 28.64
N SER A 25 -15.18 0.15 29.96
CA SER A 25 -14.52 1.09 30.89
C SER A 25 -15.18 2.49 30.92
N PHE A 26 -15.82 3.00 31.96
CA PHE A 26 -15.70 2.80 33.42
C PHE A 26 -17.04 3.09 34.14
N ALA A 27 -17.45 2.23 35.06
CA ALA A 27 -18.43 2.55 36.08
C ALA A 27 -17.96 2.05 37.45
N ALA A 28 -17.46 2.95 38.30
CA ALA A 28 -17.65 2.97 39.75
C ALA A 28 -16.82 4.09 40.40
N ALA A 29 -17.48 5.11 40.95
CA ALA A 29 -17.21 5.63 42.30
C ALA A 29 -18.15 6.80 42.64
N GLN A 30 -18.91 6.67 43.73
CA GLN A 30 -19.60 7.80 44.37
C GLN A 30 -18.93 8.15 45.71
N GLU A 31 -18.44 9.39 45.76
CA GLU A 31 -18.20 10.35 46.86
C GLU A 31 -17.53 9.96 48.20
N ARG A 32 -16.37 10.61 48.47
CA ARG A 32 -16.11 11.43 49.69
C ARG A 32 -14.88 12.34 49.52
N GLY A 33 -15.11 13.66 49.55
CA GLY A 33 -14.32 14.65 50.31
C GLY A 33 -12.96 15.18 49.79
N LEU A 34 -12.99 16.43 49.31
CA LEU A 34 -12.02 17.54 49.47
C LEU A 34 -10.68 17.59 48.68
N GLN A 35 -10.69 18.54 47.74
CA GLN A 35 -9.69 19.57 47.40
C GLN A 35 -8.38 19.23 46.64
N VAL A 36 -8.37 19.75 45.39
CA VAL A 36 -7.26 20.40 44.65
C VAL A 36 -6.28 19.51 43.87
N ARG A 37 -6.56 19.34 42.56
CA ARG A 37 -5.79 19.78 41.36
C ARG A 37 -6.29 18.97 40.15
N GLU A 38 -6.88 19.66 39.17
CA GLU A 38 -7.61 19.06 38.05
C GLU A 38 -6.72 18.96 36.81
N ASP A 39 -6.31 17.72 36.56
CA ASP A 39 -5.85 17.18 35.28
C ASP A 39 -7.05 16.64 34.48
N ALA A 40 -6.74 16.32 33.23
CA ALA A 40 -7.56 16.15 32.05
C ALA A 40 -8.54 14.95 32.00
N ALA A 41 -9.18 14.89 30.82
CA ALA A 41 -9.71 13.71 30.09
C ALA A 41 -11.21 13.43 30.27
N GLN A 42 -12.00 13.07 29.25
CA GLN A 42 -11.95 13.08 27.77
C GLN A 42 -13.24 12.40 27.28
N SER A 43 -13.60 12.61 26.00
CA SER A 43 -13.85 11.56 24.96
C SER A 43 -15.09 11.77 24.05
N GLY A 44 -14.85 11.88 22.72
CA GLY A 44 -15.30 10.85 21.75
C GLY A 44 -16.05 11.19 20.41
N ILE A 45 -15.35 11.00 19.25
CA ILE A 45 -15.76 10.37 17.92
C ILE A 45 -16.47 11.25 16.83
N HIS A 46 -16.66 10.89 15.52
CA HIS A 46 -15.91 11.10 14.22
C HIS A 46 -16.87 11.06 12.95
N ASN A 47 -16.47 11.54 11.73
CA ASN A 47 -17.02 11.25 10.34
C ASN A 47 -16.29 12.02 9.15
N VAL A 48 -16.31 11.50 7.90
CA VAL A 48 -15.63 11.96 6.62
C VAL A 48 -16.55 11.84 5.37
N ILE A 49 -16.45 12.66 4.29
CA ILE A 49 -16.55 12.33 2.81
C ILE A 49 -16.16 13.53 1.88
N ALA A 50 -15.54 13.24 0.71
CA ALA A 50 -15.24 14.13 -0.42
C ALA A 50 -15.57 13.54 -1.84
N ASN A 51 -16.25 14.31 -2.71
CA ASN A 51 -16.90 14.02 -4.02
C ASN A 51 -16.06 13.86 -5.33
N GLN A 52 -16.61 13.16 -6.35
CA GLN A 52 -17.05 13.67 -7.70
C GLN A 52 -17.85 12.60 -8.53
N ASP A 53 -18.78 13.04 -9.41
CA ASP A 53 -19.88 12.29 -10.10
C ASP A 53 -19.51 10.95 -10.80
N PRO A 54 -20.32 9.87 -10.66
CA PRO A 54 -20.24 8.68 -11.51
C PRO A 54 -21.22 8.74 -12.68
N SER A 55 -20.77 8.27 -13.84
CA SER A 55 -21.68 7.81 -14.89
C SER A 55 -22.14 6.38 -14.58
N VAL A 56 -23.17 5.88 -15.24
CA VAL A 56 -23.81 4.57 -14.94
C VAL A 56 -22.85 3.37 -15.08
N SER A 57 -21.61 3.57 -15.54
CA SER A 57 -20.54 2.55 -15.61
C SER A 57 -19.63 2.44 -14.37
N ASP A 58 -19.76 3.30 -13.36
CA ASP A 58 -18.73 3.49 -12.32
C ASP A 58 -19.12 2.95 -10.92
N LEU A 59 -19.60 1.71 -10.84
CA LEU A 59 -19.77 0.98 -9.57
C LEU A 59 -18.70 -0.12 -9.47
N PRO A 60 -17.94 -0.30 -8.37
CA PRO A 60 -16.88 -1.32 -8.30
C PRO A 60 -17.43 -2.74 -8.44
N LEU A 61 -17.29 -3.41 -9.58
CA LEU A 61 -17.77 -4.77 -9.78
C LEU A 61 -16.63 -5.80 -9.57
N ASP A 62 -16.97 -6.98 -9.06
CA ASP A 62 -16.19 -8.21 -9.04
C ASP A 62 -16.07 -8.78 -10.45
N ILE A 63 -15.31 -9.87 -10.56
CA ILE A 63 -14.91 -10.52 -11.82
C ILE A 63 -16.13 -10.96 -12.67
N GLU A 64 -17.34 -11.12 -12.10
CA GLU A 64 -18.58 -11.38 -12.86
C GLU A 64 -19.45 -10.12 -13.14
N GLY A 65 -19.00 -8.94 -12.75
CA GLY A 65 -19.81 -7.73 -12.85
C GLY A 65 -20.76 -7.50 -11.65
N ARG A 66 -20.35 -7.79 -10.40
CA ARG A 66 -21.10 -7.53 -9.13
C ARG A 66 -20.25 -6.91 -8.01
N LEU A 67 -20.72 -5.91 -7.29
CA LEU A 67 -19.96 -5.27 -6.20
C LEU A 67 -19.63 -6.19 -4.98
N PRO A 68 -18.46 -6.03 -4.30
CA PRO A 68 -18.02 -6.89 -3.18
C PRO A 68 -18.83 -6.74 -1.88
N MET A 69 -18.97 -7.86 -1.16
CA MET A 69 -19.82 -8.04 0.02
C MET A 69 -19.31 -7.35 1.30
N ALA A 70 -20.25 -6.74 2.02
CA ALA A 70 -20.15 -6.30 3.41
C ALA A 70 -20.39 -7.46 4.40
N GLU A 71 -19.40 -7.95 5.13
CA GLU A 71 -19.64 -8.89 6.25
C GLU A 71 -19.67 -8.14 7.58
N GLN A 72 -20.70 -8.41 8.40
CA GLN A 72 -21.03 -7.80 9.71
C GLN A 72 -19.96 -8.03 10.80
N SER A 73 -19.76 -7.03 11.67
CA SER A 73 -18.97 -7.10 12.90
C SER A 73 -19.93 -7.39 14.05
N GLU A 74 -19.69 -8.44 14.82
CA GLU A 74 -20.39 -8.68 16.08
C GLU A 74 -19.81 -7.76 17.17
N ASP A 75 -20.65 -6.97 17.86
CA ASP A 75 -20.25 -6.25 19.09
C ASP A 75 -20.40 -7.16 20.32
N PRO A 76 -19.48 -7.11 21.30
CA PRO A 76 -19.66 -7.79 22.58
C PRO A 76 -20.74 -7.09 23.41
N GLY A 77 -21.80 -7.82 23.75
CA GLY A 77 -22.99 -7.30 24.44
C GLY A 77 -22.73 -6.69 25.82
N ILE A 78 -23.49 -5.62 26.12
CA ILE A 78 -23.72 -5.10 27.47
C ILE A 78 -24.98 -5.79 28.04
N PRO A 79 -24.95 -6.36 29.27
CA PRO A 79 -26.08 -7.10 29.81
C PRO A 79 -27.21 -6.18 30.30
N GLU A 80 -28.44 -6.39 29.82
CA GLU A 80 -29.65 -5.73 30.32
C GLU A 80 -30.15 -6.31 31.67
N PRO A 81 -30.75 -5.47 32.55
CA PRO A 81 -31.48 -5.93 33.74
C PRO A 81 -32.91 -6.42 33.39
N PRO A 82 -33.50 -7.33 34.19
CA PRO A 82 -34.58 -8.21 33.71
C PRO A 82 -35.95 -7.50 33.63
N ALA A 83 -36.60 -7.60 32.46
CA ALA A 83 -38.00 -7.25 32.27
C ALA A 83 -38.96 -8.34 32.82
N GLN A 84 -40.00 -7.89 33.52
CA GLN A 84 -41.07 -8.73 34.04
C GLN A 84 -41.98 -9.27 32.92
N ALA A 85 -42.38 -10.53 33.10
CA ALA A 85 -43.00 -11.41 32.12
C ALA A 85 -44.40 -11.01 31.61
N LEU A 86 -44.69 -11.35 30.35
CA LEU A 86 -46.00 -11.84 29.88
C LEU A 86 -45.90 -12.73 28.62
N LYS A 87 -46.32 -14.01 28.78
CA LYS A 87 -46.85 -15.03 27.84
C LYS A 87 -46.12 -15.38 26.52
N SER A 88 -45.24 -16.37 26.65
CA SER A 88 -44.89 -17.50 25.75
C SER A 88 -45.22 -17.39 24.24
N ILE A 89 -44.28 -16.83 23.50
CA ILE A 89 -43.87 -17.28 22.15
C ILE A 89 -42.53 -18.02 22.34
N SER A 90 -42.24 -19.05 21.53
CA SER A 90 -41.11 -19.97 21.75
C SER A 90 -39.74 -19.27 21.82
N LYS A 91 -38.89 -19.71 22.76
CA LYS A 91 -37.48 -19.30 22.94
C LYS A 91 -36.58 -19.80 21.80
N GLN A 92 -36.75 -19.30 20.58
CA GLN A 92 -35.76 -19.51 19.51
C GLN A 92 -34.70 -18.39 19.63
N SER A 93 -33.41 -18.74 19.56
CA SER A 93 -32.31 -17.79 19.72
C SER A 93 -32.10 -16.91 18.49
N THR A 94 -32.51 -17.39 17.31
CA THR A 94 -32.44 -16.76 15.98
C THR A 94 -33.55 -17.33 15.07
N TYR A 95 -33.84 -16.63 13.97
CA TYR A 95 -34.80 -16.99 12.92
C TYR A 95 -34.09 -17.00 11.57
N SER A 96 -34.21 -18.10 10.83
CA SER A 96 -33.68 -18.18 9.46
C SER A 96 -34.62 -17.50 8.46
N MET A 97 -34.11 -17.13 7.29
CA MET A 97 -34.94 -16.58 6.22
C MET A 97 -35.93 -17.62 5.68
N ALA A 98 -35.59 -18.92 5.77
CA ALA A 98 -36.49 -20.03 5.50
C ALA A 98 -37.69 -20.06 6.47
N ASP A 99 -37.46 -19.82 7.78
CA ASP A 99 -38.54 -19.71 8.78
C ASP A 99 -39.48 -18.56 8.44
N LEU A 100 -38.92 -17.39 8.11
CA LEU A 100 -39.71 -16.20 7.75
C LEU A 100 -40.49 -16.39 6.44
N ASN A 101 -39.91 -17.11 5.47
CA ASN A 101 -40.57 -17.48 4.21
C ASN A 101 -41.81 -18.38 4.41
N ALA A 102 -41.88 -19.13 5.51
CA ALA A 102 -42.96 -20.07 5.80
C ALA A 102 -44.16 -19.44 6.53
N MET A 103 -44.00 -18.24 7.09
CA MET A 103 -45.04 -17.53 7.86
C MET A 103 -46.06 -16.87 6.92
N SER A 104 -47.31 -16.74 7.39
CA SER A 104 -48.25 -15.79 6.79
C SER A 104 -47.76 -14.35 6.99
N TYR A 105 -48.25 -13.40 6.19
CA TYR A 105 -47.81 -12.00 6.31
C TYR A 105 -48.19 -11.38 7.67
N GLU A 106 -49.30 -11.81 8.28
CA GLU A 106 -49.71 -11.39 9.62
C GLU A 106 -48.75 -11.93 10.68
N GLU A 107 -48.46 -13.23 10.67
CA GLU A 107 -47.51 -13.86 11.59
C GLU A 107 -46.10 -13.27 11.45
N LEU A 108 -45.65 -13.03 10.21
CA LEU A 108 -44.36 -12.41 9.94
C LEU A 108 -44.30 -11.00 10.52
N THR A 109 -45.27 -10.14 10.22
CA THR A 109 -45.25 -8.74 10.67
C THR A 109 -45.46 -8.59 12.18
N ASP A 110 -46.18 -9.50 12.83
CA ASP A 110 -46.27 -9.57 14.29
C ASP A 110 -44.95 -10.05 14.92
N LEU A 111 -44.29 -11.04 14.32
CA LEU A 111 -42.98 -11.48 14.77
C LEU A 111 -41.96 -10.35 14.68
N LEU A 112 -41.85 -9.69 13.52
CA LEU A 112 -40.89 -8.59 13.29
C LEU A 112 -41.08 -7.42 14.27
N VAL A 113 -42.28 -7.21 14.80
CA VAL A 113 -42.53 -6.18 15.82
C VAL A 113 -42.06 -6.60 17.22
N SER A 114 -41.89 -7.89 17.45
CA SER A 114 -41.57 -8.47 18.77
C SER A 114 -40.09 -8.86 18.97
N ILE A 115 -39.27 -8.74 17.93
CA ILE A 115 -37.86 -9.18 17.95
C ILE A 115 -36.93 -8.05 17.49
N ASP A 116 -35.66 -8.16 17.86
CA ASP A 116 -34.58 -7.37 17.28
C ASP A 116 -34.12 -7.98 15.96
N TRP A 117 -33.75 -7.14 15.00
CA TRP A 117 -33.34 -7.58 13.66
C TRP A 117 -32.10 -8.49 13.66
N GLU A 118 -31.22 -8.37 14.67
CA GLU A 118 -30.04 -9.24 14.88
C GLU A 118 -30.42 -10.71 15.06
N LYS A 119 -31.68 -10.99 15.41
CA LYS A 119 -32.21 -12.34 15.45
C LYS A 119 -32.37 -12.97 14.06
N ILE A 120 -32.09 -12.23 12.98
CA ILE A 120 -32.14 -12.67 11.59
C ILE A 120 -30.73 -12.54 10.97
N PRO A 121 -29.81 -13.51 11.20
CA PRO A 121 -28.39 -13.38 10.83
C PRO A 121 -28.15 -13.36 9.30
N GLU A 122 -29.12 -13.81 8.51
CA GLU A 122 -29.02 -13.87 7.05
C GLU A 122 -29.48 -12.58 6.36
N LEU A 123 -29.94 -11.56 7.11
CA LEU A 123 -30.73 -10.45 6.58
C LEU A 123 -30.07 -9.70 5.40
N PHE A 124 -28.74 -9.54 5.44
CA PHE A 124 -27.93 -8.84 4.43
C PHE A 124 -27.14 -9.77 3.50
N LYS A 125 -27.35 -11.09 3.58
CA LYS A 125 -26.61 -12.07 2.77
C LYS A 125 -27.48 -12.52 1.58
N LEU A 126 -26.96 -12.48 0.36
CA LEU A 126 -27.68 -13.06 -0.77
C LEU A 126 -27.64 -14.59 -0.66
N ASN A 127 -28.81 -15.22 -0.56
CA ASN A 127 -29.01 -16.64 -0.70
C ASN A 127 -30.40 -16.89 -1.30
N GLU A 128 -30.74 -18.16 -1.55
CA GLU A 128 -32.02 -18.52 -2.17
C GLU A 128 -33.23 -18.05 -1.34
N ASP A 129 -33.13 -18.14 -0.01
CA ASP A 129 -34.21 -17.78 0.90
C ASP A 129 -34.39 -16.25 1.03
N THR A 130 -33.31 -15.48 1.09
CA THR A 130 -33.38 -14.01 1.05
C THR A 130 -33.89 -13.51 -0.29
N ARG A 131 -33.44 -14.10 -1.40
CA ARG A 131 -33.98 -13.80 -2.73
C ARG A 131 -35.48 -14.05 -2.79
N ARG A 132 -35.94 -15.22 -2.34
CA ARG A 132 -37.37 -15.56 -2.31
C ARG A 132 -38.16 -14.61 -1.42
N PHE A 133 -37.59 -14.23 -0.27
CA PHE A 133 -38.25 -13.34 0.67
C PHE A 133 -38.50 -11.96 0.09
N TYR A 134 -37.45 -11.32 -0.46
CA TYR A 134 -37.53 -9.95 -0.97
C TYR A 134 -38.17 -9.85 -2.36
N SER A 135 -38.22 -10.94 -3.13
CA SER A 135 -38.95 -10.99 -4.41
C SER A 135 -40.47 -11.00 -4.26
N ASP A 136 -41.00 -11.29 -3.06
CA ASP A 136 -42.43 -11.32 -2.78
C ASP A 136 -42.97 -9.90 -2.52
N GLU A 137 -43.56 -9.30 -3.56
CA GLU A 137 -44.10 -7.93 -3.48
C GLU A 137 -45.17 -7.74 -2.41
N ASN A 138 -46.05 -8.72 -2.23
CA ASN A 138 -47.15 -8.60 -1.28
C ASN A 138 -46.62 -8.63 0.14
N ARG A 139 -45.58 -9.42 0.38
CA ARG A 139 -44.86 -9.42 1.65
C ARG A 139 -44.16 -8.10 1.92
N MET A 140 -43.44 -7.56 0.94
CA MET A 140 -42.79 -6.25 1.09
C MET A 140 -43.82 -5.16 1.37
N GLN A 141 -44.97 -5.18 0.68
CA GLN A 141 -46.05 -4.25 0.96
C GLN A 141 -46.63 -4.44 2.37
N ALA A 142 -46.83 -5.68 2.82
CA ALA A 142 -47.31 -5.95 4.18
C ALA A 142 -46.36 -5.42 5.27
N ILE A 143 -45.04 -5.53 5.07
CA ILE A 143 -44.03 -4.97 6.00
C ILE A 143 -44.08 -3.44 5.98
N ILE A 144 -44.24 -2.81 4.81
CA ILE A 144 -44.40 -1.36 4.68
C ILE A 144 -45.68 -0.87 5.38
N ASP A 145 -46.80 -1.56 5.18
CA ASP A 145 -48.09 -1.23 5.79
C ASP A 145 -48.01 -1.38 7.33
N ARG A 146 -47.32 -2.41 7.81
CA ARG A 146 -47.06 -2.59 9.24
C ARG A 146 -46.18 -1.46 9.80
N LEU A 147 -45.13 -1.06 9.09
CA LEU A 147 -44.29 0.06 9.50
C LEU A 147 -45.10 1.36 9.59
N GLU A 148 -46.01 1.59 8.65
CA GLU A 148 -46.92 2.74 8.69
C GLU A 148 -47.86 2.69 9.90
N GLU A 149 -48.42 1.52 10.24
CA GLU A 149 -49.23 1.31 11.43
C GLU A 149 -48.43 1.56 12.73
N SER A 150 -47.24 0.96 12.83
CA SER A 150 -46.32 1.16 13.95
C SER A 150 -45.93 2.63 14.10
N GLY A 151 -45.65 3.31 12.98
CA GLY A 151 -45.36 4.74 12.93
C GLY A 151 -46.46 5.60 13.55
N ARG A 152 -47.73 5.27 13.34
CA ARG A 152 -48.87 5.97 13.97
C ARG A 152 -49.04 5.68 15.46
N ARG A 153 -48.52 4.56 15.96
CA ARG A 153 -48.85 4.01 17.29
C ARG A 153 -47.72 4.06 18.30
N PHE A 154 -46.46 4.19 17.86
CA PHE A 154 -45.34 4.20 18.80
C PHE A 154 -45.48 5.34 19.81
N THR A 155 -44.98 5.08 21.01
CA THR A 155 -45.06 6.00 22.15
C THR A 155 -43.67 6.19 22.75
N THR A 156 -43.55 7.00 23.79
CA THR A 156 -42.29 7.12 24.55
C THR A 156 -41.89 5.84 25.29
N LYS A 157 -42.74 4.81 25.34
CA LYS A 157 -42.45 3.55 26.07
C LYS A 157 -42.35 2.32 25.16
N ASP A 158 -42.77 2.44 23.91
CA ASP A 158 -42.93 1.30 23.03
C ASP A 158 -42.65 1.75 21.60
N MET A 159 -41.61 1.15 21.01
CA MET A 159 -41.13 1.44 19.66
C MET A 159 -42.00 0.81 18.57
N GLN A 160 -42.93 -0.09 18.93
CA GLN A 160 -43.78 -0.82 17.98
C GLN A 160 -42.98 -1.51 16.87
N GLY A 161 -41.77 -2.00 17.19
CA GLY A 161 -40.92 -2.72 16.25
C GLY A 161 -40.35 -1.92 15.09
N ILE A 162 -40.45 -0.59 15.12
CA ILE A 162 -39.99 0.29 14.03
C ILE A 162 -38.55 0.00 13.60
N PRO A 163 -37.55 -0.15 14.51
CA PRO A 163 -36.18 -0.45 14.09
C PRO A 163 -36.08 -1.74 13.27
N THR A 164 -36.68 -2.83 13.74
CA THR A 164 -36.60 -4.13 13.07
C THR A 164 -37.29 -4.11 11.71
N LEU A 165 -38.49 -3.53 11.63
CA LEU A 165 -39.20 -3.35 10.36
C LEU A 165 -38.38 -2.52 9.38
N ILE A 166 -37.72 -1.46 9.85
CA ILE A 166 -36.83 -0.63 9.03
C ILE A 166 -35.63 -1.42 8.56
N GLU A 167 -34.92 -2.14 9.42
CA GLU A 167 -33.73 -2.89 9.02
C GLU A 167 -34.05 -3.97 7.99
N VAL A 168 -35.20 -4.66 8.12
CA VAL A 168 -35.68 -5.63 7.11
C VAL A 168 -35.99 -4.97 5.76
N LEU A 169 -36.51 -3.73 5.75
CA LEU A 169 -36.71 -3.00 4.50
C LEU A 169 -35.38 -2.50 3.91
N ARG A 170 -34.47 -2.01 4.77
CA ARG A 170 -33.15 -1.52 4.36
C ARG A 170 -32.32 -2.62 3.74
N SER A 171 -32.31 -3.82 4.31
CA SER A 171 -31.62 -4.98 3.78
C SER A 171 -32.17 -5.43 2.42
N GLY A 172 -33.48 -5.37 2.22
CA GLY A 172 -34.08 -5.65 0.92
C GLY A 172 -33.62 -4.66 -0.16
N VAL A 173 -33.61 -3.36 0.14
CA VAL A 173 -33.12 -2.34 -0.79
C VAL A 173 -31.61 -2.44 -1.00
N TYR A 174 -30.85 -2.75 0.05
CA TYR A 174 -29.42 -3.04 -0.03
C TYR A 174 -29.17 -4.21 -1.00
N LEU A 175 -29.78 -5.37 -0.78
CA LEU A 175 -29.61 -6.51 -1.67
C LEU A 175 -30.09 -6.20 -3.09
N GLY A 176 -31.14 -5.40 -3.27
CA GLY A 176 -31.58 -4.93 -4.58
C GLY A 176 -30.58 -4.00 -5.28
N TYR A 177 -29.81 -3.22 -4.53
CA TYR A 177 -28.75 -2.40 -5.11
C TYR A 177 -27.60 -3.25 -5.66
N TYR A 178 -27.17 -4.25 -4.89
CA TYR A 178 -26.00 -5.08 -5.21
C TYR A 178 -26.31 -6.25 -6.16
N ASN A 179 -27.56 -6.72 -6.21
CA ASN A 179 -27.92 -7.96 -6.90
C ASN A 179 -29.00 -7.73 -7.95
N LYS A 180 -28.67 -8.01 -9.23
CA LYS A 180 -29.56 -7.80 -10.38
C LYS A 180 -30.93 -8.48 -10.22
N GLU A 181 -30.97 -9.63 -9.55
CA GLU A 181 -32.17 -10.43 -9.28
C GLU A 181 -33.20 -9.69 -8.40
N LEU A 182 -32.76 -8.74 -7.58
CA LEU A 182 -33.59 -7.94 -6.69
C LEU A 182 -33.60 -6.45 -7.07
N SER A 183 -33.06 -6.10 -8.25
CA SER A 183 -32.85 -4.72 -8.72
C SER A 183 -34.07 -3.81 -8.64
N ARG A 184 -35.27 -4.39 -8.79
CA ARG A 184 -36.55 -3.68 -8.64
C ARG A 184 -36.71 -2.96 -7.30
N LEU A 185 -36.15 -3.50 -6.21
CA LEU A 185 -36.24 -2.89 -4.88
C LEU A 185 -35.44 -1.58 -4.80
N ASN A 186 -34.50 -1.38 -5.72
CA ASN A 186 -33.72 -0.16 -5.83
C ASN A 186 -34.34 0.85 -6.82
N GLU A 187 -35.42 0.51 -7.52
CA GLU A 187 -36.12 1.47 -8.39
C GLU A 187 -36.79 2.57 -7.57
N LEU A 188 -36.81 3.79 -8.12
CA LEU A 188 -37.41 4.95 -7.44
C LEU A 188 -38.89 4.72 -7.08
N ASP A 189 -39.65 4.06 -7.96
CA ASP A 189 -41.07 3.79 -7.73
C ASP A 189 -41.30 2.84 -6.56
N PHE A 190 -40.43 1.84 -6.38
CA PHE A 190 -40.49 0.97 -5.20
C PHE A 190 -40.12 1.75 -3.93
N ARG A 191 -39.02 2.51 -3.94
CA ARG A 191 -38.57 3.30 -2.78
C ARG A 191 -39.60 4.36 -2.35
N LYS A 192 -40.38 4.90 -3.29
CA LYS A 192 -41.49 5.83 -3.00
C LYS A 192 -42.64 5.18 -2.21
N LYS A 193 -42.80 3.85 -2.26
CA LYS A 193 -43.83 3.14 -1.47
C LYS A 193 -43.62 3.30 0.04
N MET A 194 -42.39 3.61 0.50
CA MET A 194 -42.09 3.83 1.91
C MET A 194 -42.44 5.24 2.41
N LEU A 195 -42.74 6.20 1.52
CA LEU A 195 -43.04 7.58 1.91
C LEU A 195 -44.24 7.70 2.89
N PRO A 196 -45.37 6.99 2.71
CA PRO A 196 -46.49 7.02 3.66
C PRO A 196 -46.10 6.54 5.06
N ALA A 197 -45.30 5.47 5.16
CA ALA A 197 -44.81 4.95 6.43
C ALA A 197 -43.89 5.95 7.14
N MET A 198 -42.96 6.56 6.42
CA MET A 198 -42.10 7.61 6.99
C MET A 198 -42.91 8.83 7.45
N LYS A 199 -43.91 9.26 6.68
CA LYS A 199 -44.83 10.34 7.08
C LYS A 199 -45.56 10.03 8.37
N ALA A 200 -46.08 8.80 8.50
CA ALA A 200 -46.72 8.35 9.74
C ALA A 200 -45.78 8.42 10.95
N ILE A 201 -44.49 8.09 10.78
CA ILE A 201 -43.49 8.18 11.85
C ILE A 201 -43.20 9.65 12.21
N VAL A 202 -42.87 10.51 11.25
CA VAL A 202 -42.49 11.91 11.52
C VAL A 202 -43.66 12.80 11.97
N ASP A 203 -44.90 12.37 11.71
CA ASP A 203 -46.11 13.03 12.19
C ASP A 203 -46.49 12.62 13.63
N ASN A 204 -45.97 11.51 14.13
CA ASN A 204 -46.26 11.03 15.48
C ASN A 204 -45.73 12.03 16.53
N PRO A 205 -46.55 12.43 17.53
CA PRO A 205 -46.11 13.34 18.60
C PRO A 205 -44.92 12.83 19.42
N SER A 206 -44.67 11.52 19.44
CA SER A 206 -43.53 10.90 20.11
C SER A 206 -42.23 11.00 19.31
N PHE A 207 -42.28 11.46 18.05
CA PHE A 207 -41.10 11.72 17.21
C PHE A 207 -40.42 13.04 17.60
N THR A 208 -39.85 13.06 18.80
CA THR A 208 -39.18 14.21 19.42
C THR A 208 -38.07 13.69 20.34
N TRP A 209 -37.11 14.54 20.70
CA TRP A 209 -36.03 14.15 21.61
C TRP A 209 -36.55 13.87 23.02
N GLY A 210 -36.03 12.83 23.65
CA GLY A 210 -36.48 12.40 24.97
C GLY A 210 -35.67 11.23 25.48
N ASN A 211 -36.22 10.02 25.39
CA ASN A 211 -35.56 8.80 25.87
C ASN A 211 -35.05 7.89 24.73
N GLU A 212 -34.44 6.77 25.10
CA GLU A 212 -33.82 5.81 24.17
C GLU A 212 -34.80 5.25 23.13
N VAL A 213 -36.06 5.01 23.51
CA VAL A 213 -37.13 4.58 22.59
C VAL A 213 -37.29 5.61 21.46
N GLN A 214 -37.38 6.89 21.82
CA GLN A 214 -37.54 7.96 20.83
C GLN A 214 -36.27 8.15 20.00
N HIS A 215 -35.09 8.14 20.62
CA HIS A 215 -33.80 8.27 19.92
C HIS A 215 -33.61 7.15 18.90
N SER A 216 -33.96 5.93 19.26
CA SER A 216 -33.80 4.76 18.40
C SER A 216 -34.79 4.77 17.23
N VAL A 217 -36.02 5.25 17.41
CA VAL A 217 -36.97 5.48 16.30
C VAL A 217 -36.46 6.59 15.36
N ILE A 218 -35.95 7.71 15.90
CA ILE A 218 -35.37 8.81 15.10
C ILE A 218 -34.18 8.31 14.28
N SER A 219 -33.25 7.61 14.94
CA SER A 219 -32.06 7.01 14.33
C SER A 219 -32.42 6.02 13.22
N ALA A 220 -33.33 5.08 13.46
CA ALA A 220 -33.80 4.15 12.45
C ALA A 220 -34.46 4.86 11.26
N THR A 221 -35.24 5.91 11.52
CA THR A 221 -35.88 6.72 10.45
C THR A 221 -34.85 7.42 9.58
N GLY A 222 -33.81 8.02 10.16
CA GLY A 222 -32.69 8.62 9.42
C GLY A 222 -31.96 7.61 8.53
N ARG A 223 -31.71 6.40 9.05
CA ARG A 223 -31.12 5.30 8.29
C ARG A 223 -32.03 4.76 7.17
N LEU A 224 -33.34 4.70 7.38
CA LEU A 224 -34.27 4.33 6.31
C LEU A 224 -34.20 5.35 5.17
N ILE A 225 -34.20 6.64 5.50
CA ILE A 225 -34.14 7.73 4.51
C ILE A 225 -32.95 7.55 3.56
N SER A 226 -31.75 7.25 4.07
CA SER A 226 -30.55 7.09 3.22
C SER A 226 -30.68 5.95 2.20
N ASN A 227 -31.37 4.87 2.55
CA ASN A 227 -31.59 3.71 1.68
C ASN A 227 -32.77 3.89 0.71
N VAL A 228 -33.72 4.80 0.98
CA VAL A 228 -34.92 5.00 0.16
C VAL A 228 -34.91 6.33 -0.61
N THR A 229 -35.71 7.30 -0.18
CA THR A 229 -35.88 8.65 -0.76
C THR A 229 -36.63 9.53 0.26
N VAL A 230 -36.67 10.84 0.03
CA VAL A 230 -37.51 11.80 0.79
C VAL A 230 -38.27 12.72 -0.15
N ASP A 231 -39.27 13.42 0.39
CA ASP A 231 -39.95 14.55 -0.25
C ASP A 231 -39.83 15.82 0.61
N THR A 232 -40.24 16.97 0.05
CA THR A 232 -40.19 18.27 0.74
C THR A 232 -41.01 18.30 2.03
N TYR A 233 -42.08 17.48 2.14
CA TYR A 233 -42.89 17.39 3.35
C TYR A 233 -42.08 16.79 4.51
N ILE A 234 -41.44 15.65 4.30
CA ILE A 234 -40.63 14.98 5.33
C ILE A 234 -39.48 15.88 5.78
N VAL A 235 -38.75 16.48 4.83
CA VAL A 235 -37.62 17.37 5.16
C VAL A 235 -38.10 18.58 6.00
N ASN A 236 -39.20 19.21 5.61
CA ASN A 236 -39.74 20.34 6.36
C ASN A 236 -40.26 19.93 7.75
N ARG A 237 -40.80 18.72 7.90
CA ARG A 237 -41.22 18.20 9.21
C ARG A 237 -40.04 18.00 10.15
N LEU A 238 -38.89 17.59 9.62
CA LEU A 238 -37.64 17.42 10.38
C LEU A 238 -37.03 18.74 10.84
N THR A 239 -37.38 19.89 10.25
CA THR A 239 -36.90 21.22 10.68
C THR A 239 -37.09 21.46 12.18
N GLY A 240 -38.26 21.10 12.73
CA GLY A 240 -38.54 21.27 14.17
C GLY A 240 -37.64 20.39 15.04
N LEU A 241 -37.38 19.16 14.60
CA LEU A 241 -36.49 18.23 15.30
C LEU A 241 -35.04 18.75 15.30
N LEU A 242 -34.55 19.25 14.17
CA LEU A 242 -33.20 19.83 14.07
C LEU A 242 -33.08 21.11 14.91
N SER A 243 -34.07 22.01 14.86
CA SER A 243 -34.04 23.23 15.68
C SER A 243 -33.96 22.91 17.16
N ASP A 244 -34.78 21.97 17.63
CA ASP A 244 -34.85 21.56 19.04
C ASP A 244 -33.58 20.81 19.50
N PHE A 245 -32.90 20.12 18.57
CA PHE A 245 -31.56 19.58 18.83
C PHE A 245 -30.54 20.73 18.97
N THR A 246 -30.49 21.64 18.00
CA THR A 246 -29.55 22.76 17.99
C THR A 246 -29.73 23.68 19.19
N ASP A 247 -30.97 23.92 19.65
CA ASP A 247 -31.28 24.71 20.87
C ASP A 247 -30.76 24.03 22.15
N ARG A 248 -30.68 22.70 22.16
CA ARG A 248 -30.30 21.89 23.33
C ARG A 248 -29.04 21.06 23.08
N GLN A 249 -28.19 21.48 22.15
CA GLN A 249 -27.01 20.72 21.71
C GLN A 249 -26.05 20.38 22.87
N GLU A 250 -25.99 21.22 23.90
CA GLU A 250 -25.14 20.95 25.06
C GLU A 250 -25.62 19.75 25.88
N GLN A 251 -26.94 19.57 25.98
CA GLN A 251 -27.57 18.46 26.69
C GLN A 251 -27.67 17.21 25.80
N LEU A 252 -28.16 17.35 24.57
CA LEU A 252 -28.43 16.24 23.67
C LEU A 252 -27.17 15.75 22.94
N GLY A 253 -26.24 16.65 22.62
CA GLY A 253 -24.96 16.29 22.01
C GLY A 253 -24.04 15.52 22.95
N GLY A 254 -24.16 15.72 24.26
CA GLY A 254 -23.42 14.94 25.27
C GLY A 254 -23.95 13.52 25.49
N ASN A 255 -25.09 13.15 24.90
CA ASN A 255 -25.59 11.78 24.90
C ASN A 255 -25.38 11.18 23.51
N PHE A 256 -24.58 10.11 23.46
CA PHE A 256 -24.20 9.47 22.20
C PHE A 256 -25.41 9.03 21.37
N LEU A 257 -26.45 8.45 21.99
CA LEU A 257 -27.62 7.96 21.26
C LEU A 257 -28.41 9.11 20.60
N SER A 258 -28.62 10.23 21.29
CA SER A 258 -29.25 11.40 20.66
C SER A 258 -28.37 12.07 19.63
N GLY A 259 -27.06 12.19 19.87
CA GLY A 259 -26.10 12.70 18.89
C GLY A 259 -26.09 11.84 17.63
N LYS A 260 -26.00 10.52 17.76
CA LYS A 260 -26.07 9.55 16.66
C LYS A 260 -27.41 9.64 15.93
N ALA A 261 -28.53 9.69 16.64
CA ALA A 261 -29.84 9.82 16.03
C ALA A 261 -29.98 11.11 15.21
N PHE A 262 -29.45 12.23 15.70
CA PHE A 262 -29.39 13.48 14.95
C PHE A 262 -28.52 13.35 13.69
N TYR A 263 -27.34 12.73 13.84
CA TYR A 263 -26.45 12.46 12.72
C TYR A 263 -27.10 11.58 11.65
N ASP A 264 -27.70 10.44 12.04
CA ASP A 264 -28.37 9.53 11.11
C ASP A 264 -29.47 10.24 10.29
N VAL A 265 -30.17 11.22 10.89
CA VAL A 265 -31.16 12.04 10.20
C VAL A 265 -30.52 13.00 9.19
N ILE A 266 -29.52 13.79 9.60
CA ILE A 266 -28.88 14.75 8.69
C ILE A 266 -28.12 14.04 7.57
N GLN A 267 -27.49 12.91 7.87
CA GLN A 267 -26.80 12.05 6.92
C GLN A 267 -27.80 11.43 5.95
N GLY A 268 -28.92 10.91 6.44
CA GLY A 268 -29.96 10.34 5.57
C GLY A 268 -30.49 11.33 4.56
N VAL A 269 -30.94 12.50 5.02
CA VAL A 269 -31.45 13.55 4.12
C VAL A 269 -30.34 14.04 3.18
N GLY A 270 -29.13 14.27 3.72
CA GLY A 270 -27.98 14.69 2.94
C GLY A 270 -27.63 13.72 1.81
N TYR A 271 -27.57 12.42 2.12
CA TYR A 271 -27.28 11.37 1.13
C TYR A 271 -28.29 11.38 -0.03
N VAL A 272 -29.59 11.48 0.29
CA VAL A 272 -30.64 11.53 -0.73
C VAL A 272 -30.49 12.78 -1.60
N LEU A 273 -30.33 13.96 -1.00
CA LEU A 273 -30.23 15.23 -1.72
C LEU A 273 -28.96 15.37 -2.55
N MET A 274 -27.86 14.76 -2.11
CA MET A 274 -26.57 14.81 -2.82
C MET A 274 -26.51 13.79 -3.96
N TYR A 275 -26.94 12.55 -3.71
CA TYR A 275 -26.62 11.42 -4.59
C TYR A 275 -27.82 10.79 -5.29
N ARG A 276 -29.05 10.98 -4.78
CA ARG A 276 -30.26 10.36 -5.35
C ARG A 276 -31.14 11.32 -6.13
N MET A 277 -30.98 12.62 -5.94
CA MET A 277 -31.62 13.64 -6.76
C MET A 277 -30.79 13.85 -8.03
N ILE A 278 -31.03 13.02 -9.05
CA ILE A 278 -30.24 13.03 -10.29
C ILE A 278 -30.85 14.00 -11.30
N GLU A 279 -32.18 13.98 -11.44
CA GLU A 279 -32.88 14.77 -12.44
C GLU A 279 -33.00 16.26 -12.04
N PRO A 280 -32.84 17.22 -12.97
CA PRO A 280 -32.96 18.64 -12.68
C PRO A 280 -34.29 19.03 -12.02
N ASP A 281 -35.39 18.41 -12.45
CA ASP A 281 -36.73 18.67 -11.91
C ASP A 281 -36.86 18.21 -10.45
N GLN A 282 -36.20 17.09 -10.08
CA GLN A 282 -36.14 16.64 -8.69
C GLN A 282 -35.38 17.64 -7.83
N LYS A 283 -34.22 18.11 -8.30
CA LYS A 283 -33.43 19.12 -7.57
C LYS A 283 -34.21 20.44 -7.43
N ALA A 284 -34.92 20.85 -8.48
CA ALA A 284 -35.72 22.06 -8.49
C ALA A 284 -36.89 22.02 -7.48
N GLU A 285 -37.45 20.84 -7.20
CA GLU A 285 -38.50 20.67 -6.19
C GLU A 285 -38.04 21.08 -4.79
N PHE A 286 -36.80 20.76 -4.42
CA PHE A 286 -36.26 21.10 -3.09
C PHE A 286 -35.78 22.55 -3.00
N LYS A 287 -35.36 23.16 -4.11
CA LYS A 287 -34.75 24.48 -4.11
C LYS A 287 -35.69 25.57 -3.57
N GLY A 288 -35.31 26.20 -2.47
CA GLY A 288 -36.10 27.23 -1.77
C GLY A 288 -37.27 26.68 -0.94
N ASN A 289 -37.57 25.38 -1.04
CA ASN A 289 -38.69 24.74 -0.35
C ASN A 289 -38.26 24.00 0.93
N ILE A 290 -36.96 23.96 1.24
CA ILE A 290 -36.40 23.34 2.46
C ILE A 290 -35.51 24.30 3.27
N ASP A 291 -35.65 25.62 3.05
CA ASP A 291 -34.79 26.62 3.69
C ASP A 291 -34.77 26.48 5.21
N GLY A 292 -35.92 26.23 5.84
CA GLY A 292 -36.01 26.07 7.30
C GLY A 292 -35.13 24.94 7.84
N TYR A 293 -35.02 23.84 7.11
CA TYR A 293 -34.14 22.71 7.45
C TYR A 293 -32.66 23.09 7.31
N LEU A 294 -32.29 23.69 6.18
CA LEU A 294 -30.91 24.13 5.92
C LEU A 294 -30.45 25.20 6.91
N GLU A 295 -31.34 26.10 7.31
CA GLU A 295 -31.04 27.12 8.31
C GLU A 295 -30.65 26.54 9.68
N GLN A 296 -31.17 25.37 10.06
CA GLN A 296 -30.75 24.71 11.30
C GLN A 296 -29.35 24.11 11.19
N LEU A 297 -28.98 23.57 10.01
CA LEU A 297 -27.62 23.12 9.74
C LEU A 297 -26.64 24.31 9.74
N PHE A 298 -27.03 25.43 9.12
CA PHE A 298 -26.24 26.66 9.09
C PHE A 298 -26.00 27.22 10.50
N ARG A 299 -27.05 27.18 11.35
CA ARG A 299 -26.97 27.62 12.74
C ARG A 299 -26.04 26.71 13.55
N LEU A 300 -26.24 25.40 13.48
CA LEU A 300 -25.37 24.44 14.18
C LEU A 300 -23.92 24.49 13.68
N GLY A 301 -23.69 24.69 12.38
CA GLY A 301 -22.34 24.85 11.85
C GLY A 301 -21.64 26.12 12.32
N SER A 302 -22.39 27.20 12.57
CA SER A 302 -21.85 28.49 13.03
C SER A 302 -21.69 28.57 14.56
N GLU A 303 -22.63 27.99 15.30
CA GLU A 303 -22.80 28.15 16.76
C GLU A 303 -22.63 26.82 17.51
N GLY A 304 -22.20 25.77 16.80
CA GLY A 304 -22.03 24.43 17.35
C GLY A 304 -20.90 24.35 18.37
N SER A 305 -21.01 23.36 19.26
CA SER A 305 -19.99 23.09 20.27
C SER A 305 -18.65 22.75 19.62
N THR A 306 -17.56 23.22 20.25
CA THR A 306 -16.18 22.90 19.88
C THR A 306 -15.53 21.90 20.83
N ALA A 307 -16.28 21.42 21.84
CA ALA A 307 -15.83 20.39 22.77
C ALA A 307 -15.60 19.06 22.05
N GLU A 308 -14.52 18.33 22.38
CA GLU A 308 -14.06 17.17 21.59
C GLU A 308 -15.11 16.05 21.46
N ASP A 309 -15.93 15.84 22.48
CA ASP A 309 -17.03 14.86 22.55
C ASP A 309 -18.25 15.22 21.68
N LYS A 310 -18.36 16.48 21.24
CA LYS A 310 -19.52 17.01 20.48
C LYS A 310 -19.14 17.65 19.14
N LYS A 311 -17.86 18.00 18.96
CA LYS A 311 -17.32 18.72 17.80
C LYS A 311 -17.68 18.05 16.49
N TRP A 312 -17.79 16.73 16.46
CA TRP A 312 -18.19 15.97 15.28
C TRP A 312 -19.59 16.33 14.77
N LEU A 313 -20.54 16.70 15.64
CA LEU A 313 -21.87 17.17 15.24
C LEU A 313 -21.77 18.51 14.50
N THR A 314 -20.97 19.44 15.04
CA THR A 314 -20.67 20.74 14.41
C THR A 314 -19.95 20.56 13.08
N SER A 315 -18.95 19.66 13.04
CA SER A 315 -18.18 19.29 11.85
C SER A 315 -19.10 18.79 10.72
N ASN A 316 -20.02 17.85 11.03
CA ASN A 316 -21.02 17.37 10.07
C ASN A 316 -22.03 18.45 9.66
N ALA A 317 -22.44 19.33 10.58
CA ALA A 317 -23.31 20.44 10.24
C ALA A 317 -22.65 21.42 9.25
N ILE A 318 -21.36 21.73 9.41
CA ILE A 318 -20.58 22.55 8.46
C ILE A 318 -20.51 21.84 7.10
N TYR A 319 -20.21 20.55 7.09
CA TYR A 319 -20.16 19.73 5.89
C TYR A 319 -21.48 19.82 5.09
N TYR A 320 -22.61 19.47 5.71
CA TYR A 320 -23.91 19.51 5.04
C TYR A 320 -24.37 20.93 4.72
N SER A 321 -23.95 21.95 5.49
CA SER A 321 -24.21 23.35 5.16
C SER A 321 -23.62 23.73 3.79
N GLY A 322 -22.38 23.32 3.52
CA GLY A 322 -21.73 23.55 2.24
C GLY A 322 -22.31 22.71 1.12
N ALA A 323 -22.38 21.40 1.32
CA ALA A 323 -22.83 20.45 0.30
C ALA A 323 -24.27 20.71 -0.16
N LEU A 324 -25.17 21.10 0.76
CA LEU A 324 -26.59 21.31 0.46
C LEU A 324 -26.96 22.78 0.26
N GLY A 325 -26.01 23.72 0.42
CA GLY A 325 -26.28 25.16 0.39
C GLY A 325 -26.89 25.65 -0.93
N HIS A 326 -26.66 24.96 -2.03
CA HIS A 326 -27.24 25.27 -3.35
C HIS A 326 -28.76 25.06 -3.44
N TYR A 327 -29.36 24.28 -2.53
CA TYR A 327 -30.81 24.13 -2.39
C TYR A 327 -31.47 25.29 -1.66
N HIS A 328 -30.71 26.14 -0.94
CA HIS A 328 -31.27 27.30 -0.26
C HIS A 328 -31.74 28.38 -1.27
N SER A 329 -32.77 29.15 -0.94
CA SER A 329 -33.26 30.25 -1.80
C SER A 329 -32.20 31.34 -2.07
N ASP A 330 -31.30 31.56 -1.11
CA ASP A 330 -30.05 32.31 -1.22
C ASP A 330 -28.84 31.39 -1.01
N PRO A 331 -28.27 30.78 -2.08
CA PRO A 331 -27.15 29.85 -1.97
C PRO A 331 -25.89 30.44 -1.32
N GLN A 332 -25.70 31.77 -1.37
CA GLN A 332 -24.54 32.43 -0.78
C GLN A 332 -24.64 32.52 0.76
N LYS A 333 -25.78 32.19 1.35
CA LYS A 333 -25.94 32.14 2.81
C LYS A 333 -25.05 31.08 3.44
N ALA A 334 -24.96 29.89 2.84
CA ALA A 334 -24.05 28.85 3.26
C ALA A 334 -22.58 29.29 3.13
N ASN A 335 -22.18 29.93 2.02
CA ASN A 335 -20.81 30.46 1.88
C ASN A 335 -20.45 31.46 2.99
N ARG A 336 -21.38 32.35 3.38
CA ARG A 336 -21.18 33.28 4.52
C ARG A 336 -20.99 32.55 5.85
N VAL A 337 -21.73 31.47 6.07
CA VAL A 337 -21.57 30.60 7.26
C VAL A 337 -20.18 29.95 7.26
N LEU A 338 -19.79 29.30 6.17
CA LEU A 338 -18.47 28.66 6.05
C LEU A 338 -17.32 29.67 6.21
N THR A 339 -17.47 30.85 5.62
CA THR A 339 -16.51 31.95 5.77
C THR A 339 -16.39 32.40 7.22
N ASN A 340 -17.51 32.53 7.93
CA ASN A 340 -17.51 32.89 9.35
C ASN A 340 -16.85 31.80 10.22
N VAL A 341 -17.07 30.52 9.91
CA VAL A 341 -16.37 29.40 10.57
C VAL A 341 -14.86 29.55 10.40
N MET A 342 -14.38 29.79 9.18
CA MET A 342 -12.95 30.01 8.94
C MET A 342 -12.37 31.24 9.65
N GLN A 343 -13.19 32.25 9.95
CA GLN A 343 -12.76 33.46 10.66
C GLN A 343 -12.72 33.29 12.18
N THR A 344 -13.57 32.43 12.74
CA THR A 344 -13.80 32.31 14.19
C THR A 344 -13.14 31.08 14.80
N GLN A 345 -12.98 30.00 14.03
CA GLN A 345 -12.36 28.77 14.50
C GLN A 345 -10.82 28.83 14.39
N PRO A 346 -10.08 28.04 15.20
CA PRO A 346 -8.63 27.95 15.11
C PRO A 346 -8.17 27.64 13.68
N LYS A 347 -7.26 28.46 13.16
CA LYS A 347 -6.68 28.25 11.82
C LYS A 347 -6.01 26.88 11.75
N LEU A 348 -6.20 26.19 10.62
CA LEU A 348 -5.67 24.85 10.37
C LEU A 348 -6.22 23.75 11.31
N GLY A 349 -7.23 24.04 12.14
CA GLY A 349 -7.94 23.00 12.90
C GLY A 349 -9.02 22.30 12.05
N GLU A 350 -9.62 21.26 12.61
CA GLU A 350 -10.66 20.44 11.93
C GLU A 350 -11.78 21.28 11.31
N LEU A 351 -12.50 22.09 12.11
CA LEU A 351 -13.65 22.86 11.62
C LEU A 351 -13.25 23.88 10.54
N TYR A 352 -12.03 24.41 10.63
CA TYR A 352 -11.46 25.30 9.62
C TYR A 352 -11.24 24.56 8.30
N PHE A 353 -10.66 23.35 8.34
CA PHE A 353 -10.47 22.52 7.15
C PHE A 353 -11.79 22.05 6.53
N VAL A 354 -12.77 21.65 7.35
CA VAL A 354 -14.09 21.26 6.83
C VAL A 354 -14.77 22.43 6.13
N ALA A 355 -14.73 23.63 6.71
CA ALA A 355 -15.29 24.82 6.06
C ALA A 355 -14.53 25.20 4.77
N ALA A 356 -13.20 25.16 4.79
CA ALA A 356 -12.37 25.44 3.63
C ALA A 356 -12.62 24.47 2.48
N ASP A 357 -12.71 23.17 2.76
CA ASP A 357 -13.03 22.13 1.79
C ASP A 357 -14.43 22.34 1.18
N GLN A 358 -15.42 22.69 2.01
CA GLN A 358 -16.76 23.00 1.51
C GLN A 358 -16.81 24.25 0.63
N ILE A 359 -16.03 25.29 0.93
CA ILE A 359 -15.87 26.47 0.06
C ILE A 359 -15.21 26.07 -1.26
N ALA A 360 -14.10 25.32 -1.21
CA ALA A 360 -13.37 24.88 -2.38
C ALA A 360 -14.25 24.06 -3.35
N ARG A 361 -15.04 23.12 -2.81
CA ARG A 361 -15.87 22.22 -3.63
C ARG A 361 -17.12 22.86 -4.21
N ASN A 362 -17.78 23.74 -3.46
CA ASN A 362 -19.16 24.15 -3.77
C ASN A 362 -19.28 25.64 -4.15
N TYR A 363 -18.21 26.43 -4.03
CA TYR A 363 -18.26 27.89 -4.17
C TYR A 363 -17.08 28.48 -4.98
N ASP A 364 -16.66 27.79 -6.05
CA ASP A 364 -15.62 28.25 -6.98
C ASP A 364 -14.30 28.66 -6.29
N GLU A 365 -13.91 27.93 -5.23
CA GLU A 365 -12.74 28.26 -4.38
C GLU A 365 -12.79 29.66 -3.77
N LYS A 366 -13.97 30.27 -3.60
CA LYS A 366 -14.10 31.65 -3.10
C LYS A 366 -14.96 31.75 -1.86
N ASP A 367 -14.38 32.36 -0.83
CA ASP A 367 -15.12 32.74 0.36
C ASP A 367 -16.17 33.83 0.03
N ALA A 368 -16.99 34.18 1.01
CA ALA A 368 -18.07 35.15 0.83
C ALA A 368 -17.60 36.58 0.51
N TYR A 369 -16.31 36.88 0.66
CA TYR A 369 -15.68 38.16 0.29
C TYR A 369 -14.99 38.10 -1.08
N GLY A 370 -14.96 36.93 -1.72
CA GLY A 370 -14.28 36.70 -3.00
C GLY A 370 -12.79 36.38 -2.87
N ASN A 371 -12.29 36.12 -1.66
CA ASN A 371 -10.91 35.67 -1.47
C ASN A 371 -10.80 34.20 -1.87
N ARG A 372 -9.69 33.84 -2.51
CA ARG A 372 -9.41 32.45 -2.89
C ARG A 372 -9.10 31.60 -1.66
N VAL A 373 -9.72 30.43 -1.57
CA VAL A 373 -9.44 29.38 -0.59
C VAL A 373 -8.77 28.23 -1.32
N ASP A 374 -7.44 28.19 -1.25
CA ASP A 374 -6.62 27.16 -1.90
C ASP A 374 -6.40 25.99 -0.93
N ILE A 375 -7.07 24.86 -1.17
CA ILE A 375 -7.02 23.71 -0.27
C ILE A 375 -5.64 23.06 -0.24
N ASP A 376 -4.89 23.08 -1.35
CA ASP A 376 -3.56 22.48 -1.42
C ASP A 376 -2.54 23.32 -0.64
N GLU A 377 -2.65 24.65 -0.73
CA GLU A 377 -1.86 25.56 0.12
C GLU A 377 -2.17 25.32 1.61
N LEU A 378 -3.44 25.16 1.96
CA LEU A 378 -3.84 24.90 3.36
C LEU A 378 -3.33 23.55 3.86
N LYS A 379 -3.39 22.50 3.03
CA LYS A 379 -2.80 21.19 3.35
C LYS A 379 -1.30 21.30 3.59
N GLN A 380 -0.57 22.00 2.72
CA GLN A 380 0.87 22.18 2.91
C GLN A 380 1.17 22.93 4.22
N ARG A 381 0.47 24.03 4.48
CA ARG A 381 0.62 24.79 5.73
C ARG A 381 0.24 23.97 6.96
N GLY A 382 -0.74 23.09 6.84
CA GLY A 382 -1.10 22.13 7.88
C GLY A 382 0.01 21.12 8.14
N LYS A 383 0.60 20.53 7.08
CA LYS A 383 1.76 19.63 7.20
C LYS A 383 2.93 20.35 7.90
N ASP A 384 3.25 21.57 7.49
CA ASP A 384 4.33 22.36 8.11
C ASP A 384 4.04 22.71 9.58
N HIS A 385 2.76 22.91 9.93
CA HIS A 385 2.34 23.23 11.29
C HIS A 385 2.40 22.02 12.24
N TYR A 386 1.84 20.88 11.81
CA TYR A 386 1.74 19.67 12.65
C TYR A 386 2.99 18.78 12.58
N LEU A 387 3.77 18.86 11.50
CA LEU A 387 4.95 18.03 11.24
C LEU A 387 6.19 18.88 10.90
N PRO A 388 6.59 19.81 11.80
CA PRO A 388 7.67 20.76 11.51
C PRO A 388 9.07 20.11 11.44
N GLN A 389 9.25 18.90 11.98
CA GLN A 389 10.54 18.22 11.99
C GLN A 389 10.72 17.35 10.75
N ARG A 390 11.92 17.37 10.17
CA ARG A 390 12.37 16.42 9.16
C ARG A 390 13.73 15.85 9.56
N VAL A 391 13.82 14.54 9.71
CA VAL A 391 15.08 13.85 10.04
C VAL A 391 15.29 12.73 9.03
N GLU A 392 16.48 12.67 8.43
CA GLU A 392 16.82 11.68 7.40
C GLU A 392 17.87 10.71 7.92
N PHE A 393 17.68 9.45 7.59
CA PHE A 393 18.60 8.36 7.82
C PHE A 393 18.95 7.67 6.49
N ASP A 394 20.06 6.92 6.49
CA ASP A 394 20.55 6.16 5.35
C ASP A 394 20.58 6.96 4.02
N ASP A 395 21.24 8.12 4.04
CA ASP A 395 21.37 9.03 2.88
C ASP A 395 20.01 9.49 2.29
N GLY A 396 18.98 9.58 3.14
CA GLY A 396 17.66 10.05 2.75
C GLY A 396 16.71 8.95 2.27
N GLN A 397 17.12 7.68 2.31
CA GLN A 397 16.24 6.53 2.01
C GLN A 397 15.25 6.23 3.14
N PHE A 398 15.47 6.80 4.32
CA PHE A 398 14.60 6.62 5.49
C PHE A 398 14.32 7.97 6.13
N VAL A 399 13.08 8.46 6.06
CA VAL A 399 12.74 9.86 6.37
C VAL A 399 11.65 9.96 7.44
N PHE A 400 11.92 10.62 8.56
CA PHE A 400 10.88 11.03 9.50
C PHE A 400 10.35 12.43 9.18
N ARG A 401 9.02 12.57 9.18
CA ARG A 401 8.26 13.82 9.25
C ARG A 401 7.54 13.84 10.59
N ALA A 402 8.02 14.60 11.56
CA ALA A 402 7.57 14.47 12.94
C ALA A 402 7.04 15.77 13.53
N GLY A 403 6.14 15.61 14.50
CA GLY A 403 5.66 16.67 15.35
C GLY A 403 6.78 17.31 16.17
N GLY A 404 6.59 18.57 16.56
CA GLY A 404 7.59 19.36 17.27
C GLY A 404 7.99 18.83 18.66
N GLN A 405 7.22 17.91 19.25
CA GLN A 405 7.44 17.40 20.60
C GLN A 405 8.27 16.10 20.62
N LEU A 406 8.42 15.42 19.49
CA LEU A 406 9.28 14.24 19.41
C LEU A 406 10.75 14.62 19.56
N THR A 407 11.46 13.85 20.39
CA THR A 407 12.89 14.02 20.61
C THR A 407 13.70 13.29 19.53
N GLN A 408 14.93 13.77 19.29
CA GLN A 408 15.87 13.08 18.38
C GLN A 408 16.21 11.67 18.87
N GLU A 409 16.24 11.46 20.20
CA GLU A 409 16.44 10.13 20.78
C GLU A 409 15.30 9.18 20.43
N GLN A 410 14.03 9.60 20.55
CA GLN A 410 12.88 8.78 20.14
C GLN A 410 12.99 8.38 18.65
N LEU A 411 13.28 9.32 17.76
CA LEU A 411 13.42 9.03 16.33
C LEU A 411 14.59 8.08 16.04
N GLN A 412 15.72 8.23 16.75
CA GLN A 412 16.86 7.33 16.62
C GLN A 412 16.53 5.92 17.14
N ARG A 413 15.75 5.78 18.22
CA ARG A 413 15.28 4.47 18.71
C ARG A 413 14.44 3.75 17.67
N LEU A 414 13.51 4.45 17.02
CA LEU A 414 12.71 3.89 15.92
C LEU A 414 13.59 3.45 14.74
N TYR A 415 14.60 4.24 14.35
CA TYR A 415 15.55 3.83 13.32
C TYR A 415 16.26 2.52 13.67
N TRP A 416 16.75 2.36 14.90
CA TRP A 416 17.41 1.12 15.32
C TRP A 416 16.43 -0.05 15.49
N ALA A 417 15.19 0.22 15.89
CA ALA A 417 14.13 -0.78 15.93
C ALA A 417 13.87 -1.36 14.53
N ALA A 418 13.83 -0.49 13.51
CA ALA A 418 13.76 -0.91 12.12
C ALA A 418 14.95 -1.79 11.71
N LYS A 419 16.18 -1.52 12.18
CA LYS A 419 17.34 -2.38 11.89
C LYS A 419 17.23 -3.77 12.52
N GLU A 420 16.69 -3.87 13.73
CA GLU A 420 16.44 -5.17 14.37
C GLU A 420 15.37 -5.97 13.62
N VAL A 421 14.24 -5.34 13.28
CA VAL A 421 13.16 -5.97 12.50
C VAL A 421 13.65 -6.39 11.11
N LYS A 422 14.32 -5.47 10.40
CA LYS A 422 14.90 -5.74 9.06
C LYS A 422 15.83 -6.95 9.08
N ALA A 423 16.70 -7.04 10.09
CA ALA A 423 17.63 -8.16 10.19
C ALA A 423 16.90 -9.50 10.36
N GLN A 424 15.95 -9.60 11.29
CA GLN A 424 15.20 -10.85 11.49
C GLN A 424 14.32 -11.19 10.28
N PHE A 425 13.69 -10.20 9.66
CA PHE A 425 12.92 -10.37 8.44
C PHE A 425 13.76 -11.01 7.33
N HIS A 426 14.91 -10.41 6.99
CA HIS A 426 15.78 -10.96 5.93
C HIS A 426 16.38 -12.32 6.28
N ARG A 427 16.59 -12.64 7.57
CA ARG A 427 16.98 -14.00 7.97
C ARG A 427 15.88 -15.00 7.60
N VAL A 428 14.63 -14.70 7.92
CA VAL A 428 13.50 -15.62 7.68
C VAL A 428 13.20 -15.73 6.19
N ILE A 429 13.14 -14.61 5.48
CA ILE A 429 12.76 -14.57 4.07
C ILE A 429 13.91 -15.04 3.15
N GLY A 430 15.15 -14.77 3.53
CA GLY A 430 16.33 -15.10 2.73
C GLY A 430 16.56 -14.20 1.51
N ASN A 431 15.81 -13.10 1.38
CA ASN A 431 15.93 -12.08 0.35
C ASN A 431 16.06 -10.68 0.99
N ASP A 432 17.01 -9.88 0.51
CA ASP A 432 17.23 -8.49 0.88
C ASP A 432 17.30 -7.54 -0.34
N LYS A 433 16.96 -8.05 -1.52
CA LYS A 433 16.79 -7.25 -2.74
C LYS A 433 15.31 -6.94 -2.93
N PRO A 434 14.93 -5.67 -3.18
CA PRO A 434 13.55 -5.33 -3.51
C PRO A 434 13.06 -6.18 -4.67
N LEU A 435 11.81 -6.64 -4.62
CA LEU A 435 11.21 -7.43 -5.70
C LEU A 435 11.00 -6.58 -6.97
N GLU A 436 10.76 -5.29 -6.79
CA GLU A 436 10.48 -4.32 -7.84
C GLU A 436 11.33 -3.05 -7.65
N VAL A 437 11.67 -2.38 -8.75
CA VAL A 437 12.52 -1.17 -8.76
C VAL A 437 11.69 0.04 -9.17
N GLY A 438 11.89 1.18 -8.50
CA GLY A 438 11.20 2.43 -8.81
C GLY A 438 9.85 2.60 -8.10
N ASN A 439 9.50 1.67 -7.20
CA ASN A 439 8.32 1.81 -6.36
C ASN A 439 8.48 2.97 -5.36
N PRO A 440 7.37 3.60 -4.91
CA PRO A 440 7.40 4.72 -3.97
C PRO A 440 8.16 4.44 -2.66
N ASP A 441 8.22 3.17 -2.28
CA ASP A 441 8.86 2.65 -1.08
C ASP A 441 10.41 2.54 -1.17
N ASP A 442 11.01 2.92 -2.31
CA ASP A 442 12.46 3.17 -2.44
C ASP A 442 12.94 4.22 -1.43
N VAL A 443 12.04 5.11 -1.00
CA VAL A 443 12.22 6.00 0.15
C VAL A 443 11.09 5.75 1.13
N LEU A 444 11.41 5.14 2.27
CA LEU A 444 10.43 4.99 3.35
C LEU A 444 10.26 6.32 4.09
N THR A 445 9.06 6.89 4.04
CA THR A 445 8.69 8.06 4.85
C THR A 445 7.85 7.63 6.06
N ILE A 446 8.15 8.16 7.24
CA ILE A 446 7.38 7.92 8.46
C ILE A 446 6.90 9.24 9.01
N VAL A 447 5.59 9.40 9.05
CA VAL A 447 4.89 10.58 9.55
C VAL A 447 4.44 10.32 10.98
N ILE A 448 4.91 11.11 11.94
CA ILE A 448 4.58 10.95 13.36
C ILE A 448 4.04 12.26 13.92
N TYR A 449 2.74 12.33 14.16
CA TYR A 449 2.09 13.43 14.88
C TYR A 449 2.46 13.41 16.37
N ASN A 450 2.22 14.48 17.14
CA ASN A 450 2.58 14.49 18.57
C ASN A 450 1.58 13.71 19.46
N SER A 451 0.36 13.48 18.98
CA SER A 451 -0.73 12.92 19.79
C SER A 451 -1.84 12.34 18.90
N PRO A 452 -2.73 11.47 19.46
CA PRO A 452 -3.89 10.98 18.72
C PRO A 452 -4.82 12.10 18.24
N ASP A 453 -4.92 13.21 18.98
CA ASP A 453 -5.76 14.34 18.57
C ASP A 453 -5.21 15.09 17.35
N GLU A 454 -3.87 15.24 17.26
CA GLU A 454 -3.23 15.78 16.07
C GLU A 454 -3.25 14.79 14.90
N TYR A 455 -3.19 13.49 15.18
CA TYR A 455 -3.27 12.43 14.16
C TYR A 455 -4.55 12.52 13.33
N LYS A 456 -5.68 12.89 13.94
CA LYS A 456 -6.96 13.15 13.27
C LYS A 456 -6.86 14.15 12.12
N MET A 457 -5.80 14.97 12.08
CA MET A 457 -5.55 15.89 10.97
C MET A 457 -5.00 15.20 9.73
N ASN A 458 -4.43 13.99 9.84
CA ASN A 458 -3.92 13.20 8.72
C ASN A 458 -4.98 12.99 7.62
N ARG A 459 -6.25 12.77 8.00
CA ARG A 459 -7.36 12.66 7.04
C ARG A 459 -7.57 13.90 6.16
N PHE A 460 -7.21 15.09 6.66
CA PHE A 460 -7.29 16.33 5.88
C PHE A 460 -6.01 16.59 5.10
N LEU A 461 -4.86 16.25 5.67
CA LEU A 461 -3.54 16.60 5.13
C LEU A 461 -3.05 15.61 4.07
N TYR A 462 -3.31 14.32 4.27
CA TYR A 462 -2.89 13.22 3.41
C TYR A 462 -4.08 12.44 2.84
N GLY A 463 -5.23 12.42 3.51
CA GLY A 463 -6.45 11.79 2.99
C GLY A 463 -6.71 10.37 3.52
N TYR A 464 -5.86 9.85 4.39
CA TYR A 464 -6.00 8.52 4.98
C TYR A 464 -6.78 8.52 6.29
N ASP A 465 -7.42 7.40 6.57
CA ASP A 465 -8.19 7.19 7.79
C ASP A 465 -7.31 7.26 9.05
N THR A 466 -7.91 7.63 10.18
CA THR A 466 -7.21 7.85 11.45
C THR A 466 -7.83 7.07 12.62
N ASP A 467 -8.80 6.20 12.34
CA ASP A 467 -9.42 5.27 13.30
C ASP A 467 -8.56 4.00 13.43
N ASN A 468 -7.27 4.21 13.69
CA ASN A 468 -6.24 3.20 13.84
C ASN A 468 -5.06 3.78 14.64
N GLY A 469 -4.19 2.91 15.17
CA GLY A 469 -2.95 3.34 15.85
C GLY A 469 -1.90 3.91 14.90
N GLY A 470 -1.98 3.50 13.63
CA GLY A 470 -1.14 3.88 12.53
C GLY A 470 -1.46 3.03 11.31
N ILE A 471 -0.96 3.43 10.15
CA ILE A 471 -1.20 2.73 8.89
C ILE A 471 -0.04 2.96 7.91
N TYR A 472 0.49 1.89 7.33
CA TYR A 472 1.38 1.95 6.18
C TYR A 472 0.61 2.00 4.86
N ILE A 473 0.97 2.95 4.00
CA ILE A 473 0.43 3.10 2.65
C ILE A 473 1.56 2.86 1.64
N GLU A 474 1.56 1.68 1.04
CA GLU A 474 2.58 1.26 0.07
C GLU A 474 2.65 2.17 -1.15
N GLY A 475 1.50 2.55 -1.71
CA GLY A 475 1.43 3.45 -2.87
C GLY A 475 2.04 4.85 -2.65
N ASP A 476 2.29 5.22 -1.38
CA ASP A 476 3.00 6.43 -1.00
C ASP A 476 4.39 6.15 -0.40
N GLY A 477 4.76 4.89 -0.21
CA GLY A 477 5.96 4.50 0.56
C GLY A 477 5.95 5.08 1.98
N THR A 478 4.77 5.32 2.57
CA THR A 478 4.64 6.16 3.77
C THR A 478 3.86 5.50 4.89
N PHE A 479 4.45 5.47 6.09
CA PHE A 479 3.80 5.08 7.34
C PHE A 479 3.29 6.30 8.11
N PHE A 480 2.02 6.31 8.54
CA PHE A 480 1.42 7.38 9.34
C PHE A 480 1.08 6.91 10.75
N THR A 481 1.56 7.59 11.79
CA THR A 481 1.22 7.34 13.20
C THR A 481 1.43 8.62 14.04
N TYR A 482 1.46 8.52 15.38
CA TYR A 482 1.28 9.69 16.25
C TYR A 482 1.91 9.81 17.66
N ASP A 483 2.97 9.17 18.12
CA ASP A 483 3.35 9.12 19.56
C ASP A 483 2.20 8.81 20.56
N ARG A 484 2.44 8.37 21.79
CA ARG A 484 1.34 8.03 22.73
C ARG A 484 1.81 7.85 24.15
N THR A 485 0.90 8.04 25.09
CA THR A 485 1.04 7.56 26.47
C THR A 485 0.45 6.17 26.63
N GLU A 486 0.78 5.49 27.74
CA GLU A 486 0.25 4.16 28.07
C GLU A 486 -1.28 4.17 28.28
N GLU A 487 -1.86 5.30 28.68
CA GLU A 487 -3.32 5.44 28.82
C GLU A 487 -4.03 5.56 27.47
N GLN A 488 -3.33 6.04 26.43
CA GLN A 488 -3.89 6.26 25.09
C GLN A 488 -3.83 5.01 24.22
N SER A 489 -2.88 4.09 24.49
CA SER A 489 -2.68 2.88 23.71
C SER A 489 -1.93 1.84 24.53
N ILE A 490 -2.34 0.58 24.41
CA ILE A 490 -1.59 -0.55 24.97
C ILE A 490 -0.23 -0.77 24.28
N TYR A 491 -0.10 -0.33 23.03
CA TYR A 491 1.13 -0.39 22.25
C TYR A 491 1.86 0.95 22.33
N SER A 492 3.14 0.89 22.68
CA SER A 492 4.03 2.05 22.60
C SER A 492 4.25 2.48 21.14
N LEU A 493 4.80 3.68 20.92
CA LEU A 493 5.16 4.14 19.58
C LEU A 493 6.15 3.18 18.90
N GLU A 494 7.18 2.71 19.61
CA GLU A 494 8.17 1.79 19.04
C GLU A 494 7.54 0.44 18.69
N GLU A 495 6.68 -0.08 19.56
CA GLU A 495 6.04 -1.36 19.32
C GLU A 495 5.13 -1.35 18.09
N LEU A 496 4.27 -0.33 17.95
CA LEU A 496 3.45 -0.18 16.75
C LEU A 496 4.31 0.11 15.51
N PHE A 497 5.36 0.91 15.65
CA PHE A 497 6.28 1.17 14.54
C PHE A 497 6.94 -0.12 14.04
N ARG A 498 7.31 -1.04 14.93
CA ARG A 498 7.90 -2.34 14.55
C ARG A 498 6.90 -3.21 13.76
N HIS A 499 5.62 -3.16 14.11
CA HIS A 499 4.53 -3.81 13.37
C HIS A 499 4.40 -3.22 11.96
N GLU A 500 4.17 -1.91 11.86
CA GLU A 500 3.93 -1.22 10.58
C GLU A 500 5.16 -1.23 9.66
N PHE A 501 6.36 -1.17 10.23
CA PHE A 501 7.60 -1.34 9.47
C PHE A 501 7.70 -2.74 8.84
N THR A 502 7.06 -3.75 9.41
CA THR A 502 7.00 -5.08 8.78
C THR A 502 6.13 -5.07 7.54
N HIS A 503 5.02 -4.32 7.50
CA HIS A 503 4.21 -4.18 6.28
C HIS A 503 5.02 -3.55 5.14
N TYR A 504 5.86 -2.56 5.43
CA TYR A 504 6.84 -2.06 4.46
C TYR A 504 7.78 -3.16 3.95
N LEU A 505 8.31 -4.01 4.85
CA LEU A 505 9.20 -5.10 4.44
C LEU A 505 8.49 -6.18 3.63
N GLN A 506 7.24 -6.51 3.98
CA GLN A 506 6.39 -7.45 3.25
C GLN A 506 6.18 -6.98 1.81
N ALA A 507 5.69 -5.74 1.64
CA ALA A 507 5.49 -5.13 0.32
C ALA A 507 6.78 -5.09 -0.51
N ARG A 508 7.90 -4.69 0.10
CA ARG A 508 9.13 -4.45 -0.65
C ARG A 508 9.88 -5.72 -1.04
N TYR A 509 9.89 -6.74 -0.17
CA TYR A 509 10.83 -7.86 -0.26
C TYR A 509 10.17 -9.25 -0.33
N GLU A 510 8.86 -9.35 -0.12
CA GLU A 510 8.17 -10.65 0.02
C GLU A 510 6.96 -10.82 -0.90
N ILE A 511 6.10 -9.82 -1.00
CA ILE A 511 4.84 -9.90 -1.77
C ILE A 511 5.00 -9.13 -3.08
N PRO A 512 4.95 -9.78 -4.25
CA PRO A 512 5.02 -9.08 -5.55
C PRO A 512 3.79 -8.20 -5.81
N GLY A 513 3.96 -7.10 -6.54
CA GLY A 513 2.91 -6.13 -6.84
C GLY A 513 2.47 -5.30 -5.64
N MET A 514 1.40 -4.52 -5.84
CA MET A 514 0.86 -3.62 -4.83
C MET A 514 -0.11 -4.34 -3.88
N PHE A 515 -0.12 -3.93 -2.62
CA PHE A 515 -0.97 -4.41 -1.55
C PHE A 515 -2.45 -4.42 -1.96
N GLY A 516 -3.10 -5.55 -1.69
CA GLY A 516 -4.50 -5.77 -2.04
C GLY A 516 -4.75 -6.04 -3.53
N GLN A 517 -3.71 -6.16 -4.35
CA GLN A 517 -3.80 -6.39 -5.79
C GLN A 517 -3.11 -7.68 -6.21
N GLY A 518 -3.53 -8.26 -7.34
CA GLY A 518 -2.93 -9.48 -7.88
C GLY A 518 -3.52 -10.79 -7.35
N PRO A 519 -3.05 -11.94 -7.87
CA PRO A 519 -3.63 -13.26 -7.63
C PRO A 519 -3.74 -13.65 -6.14
N LEU A 520 -2.74 -13.28 -5.32
CA LEU A 520 -2.69 -13.64 -3.90
C LEU A 520 -3.87 -13.06 -3.09
N TYR A 521 -4.38 -11.89 -3.46
CA TYR A 521 -5.46 -11.22 -2.72
C TYR A 521 -6.86 -11.59 -3.21
N GLN A 522 -7.00 -12.28 -4.36
CA GLN A 522 -8.30 -12.67 -4.93
C GLN A 522 -9.07 -13.65 -4.03
N GLY A 523 -8.36 -14.57 -3.37
CA GLY A 523 -8.94 -15.53 -2.42
C GLY A 523 -9.37 -14.91 -1.09
N GLY A 524 -8.95 -13.67 -0.79
CA GLY A 524 -9.29 -12.96 0.44
C GLY A 524 -8.76 -13.62 1.71
N ARG A 525 -7.59 -14.26 1.64
CA ARG A 525 -6.94 -15.00 2.74
C ARG A 525 -5.54 -14.51 3.09
N MET A 526 -5.07 -13.39 2.55
CA MET A 526 -3.75 -12.82 2.88
C MET A 526 -3.69 -12.20 4.27
N GLN A 527 -4.84 -11.81 4.85
CA GLN A 527 -4.91 -11.02 6.08
C GLN A 527 -4.24 -11.68 7.28
N TRP A 528 -4.34 -13.01 7.43
CA TRP A 528 -3.64 -13.72 8.52
C TRP A 528 -2.11 -13.67 8.34
N PHE A 529 -1.63 -13.70 7.09
CA PHE A 529 -0.21 -13.64 6.79
C PHE A 529 0.33 -12.23 6.98
N ASP A 530 -0.38 -11.23 6.45
CA ASP A 530 0.00 -9.82 6.53
C ASP A 530 0.09 -9.37 7.99
N GLU A 531 -1.00 -9.55 8.74
CA GLU A 531 -1.09 -9.09 10.13
C GLU A 531 -0.36 -10.02 11.10
N GLY A 532 -0.45 -11.33 10.90
CA GLY A 532 0.26 -12.29 11.75
C GLY A 532 1.78 -12.16 11.62
N GLY A 533 2.28 -11.93 10.41
CA GLY A 533 3.69 -11.66 10.15
C GLY A 533 4.12 -10.35 10.79
N ALA A 534 3.35 -9.27 10.66
CA ALA A 534 3.65 -7.99 11.26
C ALA A 534 3.72 -8.04 12.80
N GLU A 535 2.74 -8.69 13.45
CA GLU A 535 2.75 -8.87 14.90
C GLU A 535 3.95 -9.73 15.36
N PHE A 536 4.29 -10.77 14.58
CA PHE A 536 5.42 -11.67 14.84
C PHE A 536 6.76 -10.95 14.72
N PHE A 537 7.07 -10.35 13.56
CA PHE A 537 8.34 -9.66 13.33
C PHE A 537 8.50 -8.42 14.21
N ALA A 538 7.43 -7.82 14.72
CA ALA A 538 7.56 -6.76 15.72
C ALA A 538 8.27 -7.23 17.01
N GLY A 539 8.29 -8.54 17.28
CA GLY A 539 9.06 -9.17 18.36
C GLY A 539 10.57 -9.32 18.11
N SER A 540 11.09 -8.78 17.00
CA SER A 540 12.50 -8.93 16.62
C SER A 540 13.47 -8.34 17.63
N THR A 541 14.57 -9.06 17.86
CA THR A 541 15.67 -8.63 18.73
C THR A 541 17.00 -8.63 17.98
N ARG A 542 18.01 -8.01 18.57
CA ARG A 542 19.37 -7.97 18.03
C ARG A 542 20.07 -9.34 17.99
N MET A 543 19.94 -10.15 19.05
CA MET A 543 20.77 -11.37 19.25
C MET A 543 20.01 -12.58 19.79
N GLU A 544 18.69 -12.50 19.94
CA GLU A 544 17.87 -13.57 20.53
C GLU A 544 16.69 -13.93 19.61
N GLY A 545 16.88 -13.77 18.29
CA GLY A 545 15.87 -14.01 17.28
C GLY A 545 14.64 -13.12 17.45
N ILE A 546 13.47 -13.71 17.24
CA ILE A 546 12.15 -13.09 17.38
C ILE A 546 11.50 -13.63 18.65
N LYS A 547 11.03 -12.74 19.53
CA LYS A 547 10.41 -13.10 20.81
C LYS A 547 8.92 -12.78 20.81
N PRO A 548 8.08 -13.62 21.44
CA PRO A 548 6.67 -13.30 21.64
C PRO A 548 6.53 -12.03 22.49
N ARG A 549 5.62 -11.15 22.10
CA ARG A 549 5.34 -9.88 22.78
C ARG A 549 4.29 -10.07 23.88
N LYS A 550 4.58 -9.55 25.07
CA LYS A 550 3.65 -9.62 26.22
C LYS A 550 2.28 -9.02 25.90
N SER A 551 2.24 -7.90 25.20
CA SER A 551 1.01 -7.20 24.79
C SER A 551 0.06 -8.11 23.97
N VAL A 552 0.57 -8.77 22.94
CA VAL A 552 -0.19 -9.67 22.05
C VAL A 552 -0.61 -10.95 22.79
N VAL A 553 0.32 -11.59 23.51
CA VAL A 553 0.00 -12.80 24.29
C VAL A 553 -1.01 -12.51 25.40
N GLY A 554 -1.07 -11.27 25.91
CA GLY A 554 -2.07 -10.85 26.89
C GLY A 554 -3.51 -11.03 26.42
N TYR A 555 -3.78 -10.86 25.12
CA TYR A 555 -5.09 -11.15 24.54
C TYR A 555 -5.39 -12.65 24.48
N LEU A 556 -4.39 -13.49 24.22
CA LEU A 556 -4.55 -14.95 24.23
C LEU A 556 -4.84 -15.51 25.63
N VAL A 557 -4.40 -14.82 26.69
CA VAL A 557 -4.67 -15.20 28.09
C VAL A 557 -6.15 -15.04 28.43
N ALA A 558 -6.84 -14.08 27.82
CA ALA A 558 -8.25 -13.78 28.11
C ALA A 558 -9.21 -14.83 27.53
N ASP A 559 -8.77 -15.62 26.55
CA ASP A 559 -9.62 -16.56 25.82
C ASP A 559 -9.56 -17.98 26.39
N GLU A 560 -10.74 -18.52 26.69
CA GLU A 560 -10.92 -19.93 27.06
C GLU A 560 -10.68 -20.85 25.84
N PRO A 561 -10.26 -22.12 26.03
CA PRO A 561 -9.94 -23.02 24.91
C PRO A 561 -11.01 -23.17 23.83
N GLY A 562 -12.30 -23.03 24.18
CA GLY A 562 -13.42 -23.09 23.22
C GLY A 562 -13.66 -21.81 22.42
N GLN A 563 -12.97 -20.71 22.75
CA GLN A 563 -13.04 -19.41 22.06
C GLN A 563 -11.83 -19.19 21.13
N ARG A 564 -10.83 -20.07 21.20
CA ARG A 564 -9.61 -19.97 20.40
C ARG A 564 -9.87 -20.35 18.96
N TYR A 565 -9.24 -19.62 18.05
CA TYR A 565 -9.31 -19.94 16.63
C TYR A 565 -8.56 -21.25 16.39
N THR A 566 -9.13 -22.13 15.58
CA THR A 566 -8.38 -23.24 14.99
C THR A 566 -7.47 -22.71 13.88
N VAL A 567 -6.53 -23.54 13.40
CA VAL A 567 -5.72 -23.21 12.21
C VAL A 567 -6.61 -22.80 11.04
N SER A 568 -7.72 -23.52 10.85
CA SER A 568 -8.68 -23.22 9.78
C SER A 568 -9.35 -21.87 9.99
N ASP A 569 -9.81 -21.55 11.20
CA ASP A 569 -10.41 -20.24 11.49
C ASP A 569 -9.39 -19.09 11.27
N THR A 570 -8.14 -19.29 11.69
CA THR A 570 -7.06 -18.30 11.54
C THR A 570 -6.78 -17.98 10.08
N VAL A 571 -6.53 -18.99 9.23
CA VAL A 571 -6.17 -18.73 7.81
C VAL A 571 -7.36 -18.29 6.94
N ASN A 572 -8.59 -18.43 7.45
CA ASN A 572 -9.81 -17.92 6.81
C ASN A 572 -10.30 -16.60 7.41
N SER A 573 -9.52 -15.98 8.28
CA SER A 573 -9.90 -14.74 8.94
C SER A 573 -9.90 -13.57 7.97
N LYS A 574 -10.80 -12.62 8.22
CA LYS A 574 -10.94 -11.37 7.46
C LYS A 574 -10.93 -10.18 8.40
N TYR A 575 -10.64 -9.00 7.84
CA TYR A 575 -10.82 -7.73 8.54
C TYR A 575 -12.24 -7.58 9.06
N GLY A 576 -12.38 -7.01 10.27
CA GLY A 576 -13.68 -6.79 10.93
C GLY A 576 -13.74 -7.24 12.39
N SER A 577 -12.75 -8.00 12.87
CA SER A 577 -12.54 -8.28 14.29
C SER A 577 -11.07 -8.12 14.67
N TRP A 578 -10.78 -7.79 15.93
CA TRP A 578 -9.40 -7.65 16.41
C TRP A 578 -8.79 -9.00 16.83
N GLN A 579 -9.61 -10.01 17.09
CA GLN A 579 -9.17 -11.26 17.66
C GLN A 579 -8.25 -12.05 16.71
N PHE A 580 -8.49 -11.97 15.40
CA PHE A 580 -7.70 -12.74 14.42
C PHE A 580 -6.23 -12.34 14.37
N TYR A 581 -5.87 -11.08 14.65
CA TYR A 581 -4.47 -10.62 14.71
C TYR A 581 -3.66 -11.48 15.68
N ASN A 582 -4.20 -11.70 16.88
CA ASN A 582 -3.54 -12.46 17.95
C ASN A 582 -3.34 -13.94 17.58
N TYR A 583 -4.34 -14.56 16.94
CA TYR A 583 -4.26 -15.96 16.52
C TYR A 583 -3.41 -16.15 15.26
N SER A 584 -3.37 -15.15 14.38
CA SER A 584 -2.50 -15.08 13.21
C SER A 584 -1.05 -15.01 13.64
N PHE A 585 -0.72 -14.13 14.59
CA PHE A 585 0.56 -14.11 15.28
C PHE A 585 0.92 -15.49 15.85
N ALA A 586 0.00 -16.09 16.61
CA ALA A 586 0.26 -17.38 17.26
C ALA A 586 0.53 -18.49 16.24
N LEU A 587 -0.16 -18.48 15.09
CA LEU A 587 0.03 -19.46 14.03
C LEU A 587 1.37 -19.24 13.33
N TYR A 588 1.70 -17.99 13.02
CA TYR A 588 2.99 -17.61 12.42
C TYR A 588 4.17 -18.04 13.31
N ASP A 589 4.10 -17.75 14.62
CA ASP A 589 5.09 -18.17 15.61
C ASP A 589 5.18 -19.70 15.72
N TYR A 590 4.04 -20.39 15.71
CA TYR A 590 4.00 -21.86 15.72
C TYR A 590 4.72 -22.44 14.49
N LEU A 591 4.41 -21.93 13.29
CA LEU A 591 5.04 -22.39 12.06
C LEU A 591 6.55 -22.12 12.09
N TYR A 592 6.97 -20.93 12.54
CA TYR A 592 8.38 -20.59 12.69
C TYR A 592 9.15 -21.56 13.62
N HIS A 593 8.57 -21.92 14.77
CA HIS A 593 9.25 -22.76 15.77
C HIS A 593 9.09 -24.28 15.58
N HIS A 594 8.01 -24.72 14.92
CA HIS A 594 7.63 -26.14 14.90
C HIS A 594 7.41 -26.73 13.51
N ASP A 595 7.18 -25.92 12.48
CA ASP A 595 6.97 -26.37 11.11
C ASP A 595 7.51 -25.35 10.09
N PHE A 596 8.81 -25.05 10.20
CA PHE A 596 9.47 -24.06 9.33
C PHE A 596 9.36 -24.47 7.85
N SER A 597 9.35 -25.77 7.58
CA SER A 597 9.11 -26.32 6.25
C SER A 597 7.73 -25.93 5.67
N ALA A 598 6.66 -25.89 6.48
CA ALA A 598 5.35 -25.39 6.03
C ALA A 598 5.37 -23.87 5.81
N MET A 599 6.00 -23.13 6.72
CA MET A 599 6.21 -21.69 6.59
C MET A 599 6.91 -21.34 5.27
N ASP A 600 8.04 -21.98 4.98
CA ASP A 600 8.82 -21.78 3.76
C ASP A 600 8.01 -22.09 2.49
N ARG A 601 7.14 -23.11 2.49
CA ARG A 601 6.26 -23.37 1.34
C ARG A 601 5.23 -22.27 1.12
N ILE A 602 4.70 -21.68 2.19
CA ILE A 602 3.75 -20.55 2.10
C ILE A 602 4.49 -19.33 1.54
N HIS A 603 5.64 -18.97 2.10
CA HIS A 603 6.48 -17.87 1.61
C HIS A 603 6.91 -18.05 0.15
N ARG A 604 7.26 -19.27 -0.26
CA ARG A 604 7.60 -19.54 -1.68
C ARG A 604 6.40 -19.36 -2.61
N ALA A 605 5.20 -19.76 -2.20
CA ALA A 605 4.00 -19.52 -3.01
C ALA A 605 3.74 -18.01 -3.17
N ILE A 606 3.89 -17.25 -2.07
CA ILE A 606 3.74 -15.78 -2.06
C ILE A 606 4.78 -15.12 -2.97
N ARG A 607 6.08 -15.38 -2.79
CA ARG A 607 7.14 -14.78 -3.59
C ARG A 607 7.03 -15.10 -5.09
N ASN A 608 6.46 -16.25 -5.43
CA ASN A 608 6.21 -16.64 -6.82
C ASN A 608 4.92 -16.06 -7.39
N ASN A 609 4.19 -15.27 -6.60
CA ASN A 609 2.86 -14.75 -6.93
C ASN A 609 1.85 -15.87 -7.32
N ASP A 610 2.03 -17.07 -6.75
CA ASP A 610 1.27 -18.28 -7.09
C ASP A 610 0.10 -18.45 -6.12
N GLY A 611 -1.02 -17.82 -6.46
CA GLY A 611 -2.26 -17.86 -5.67
C GLY A 611 -2.82 -19.28 -5.48
N ASP A 612 -2.71 -20.14 -6.49
CA ASP A 612 -3.19 -21.52 -6.41
C ASP A 612 -2.33 -22.38 -5.47
N ALA A 613 -1.00 -22.25 -5.55
CA ALA A 613 -0.10 -22.93 -4.62
C ALA A 613 -0.30 -22.43 -3.19
N TYR A 614 -0.54 -21.12 -3.02
CA TYR A 614 -0.84 -20.51 -1.73
C TYR A 614 -2.12 -21.11 -1.12
N GLU A 615 -3.23 -21.10 -1.86
CA GLU A 615 -4.50 -21.68 -1.43
C GLU A 615 -4.39 -23.18 -1.10
N LYS A 616 -3.57 -23.91 -1.87
CA LYS A 616 -3.28 -25.31 -1.61
C LYS A 616 -2.50 -25.51 -0.30
N GLN A 617 -1.53 -24.64 0.02
CA GLN A 617 -0.85 -24.71 1.32
C GLN A 617 -1.83 -24.41 2.47
N LEU A 618 -2.67 -23.39 2.34
CA LEU A 618 -3.65 -23.04 3.38
C LEU A 618 -4.67 -24.16 3.61
N THR A 619 -5.16 -24.79 2.54
CA THR A 619 -6.04 -25.96 2.63
C THR A 619 -5.34 -27.12 3.33
N SER A 620 -4.07 -27.37 2.98
CA SER A 620 -3.28 -28.45 3.58
C SER A 620 -3.09 -28.29 5.09
N ILE A 621 -2.88 -27.07 5.60
CA ILE A 621 -2.73 -26.84 7.05
C ILE A 621 -4.08 -26.78 7.77
N SER A 622 -5.13 -26.31 7.10
CA SER A 622 -6.51 -26.28 7.62
C SER A 622 -7.04 -27.69 7.90
N ASP A 623 -6.81 -28.62 6.97
CA ASP A 623 -7.31 -30.00 7.08
C ASP A 623 -6.47 -30.89 8.01
N ASN A 624 -5.36 -30.37 8.56
CA ASN A 624 -4.44 -31.13 9.38
C ASN A 624 -4.78 -31.05 10.87
N ALA A 625 -5.62 -31.98 11.34
CA ALA A 625 -6.04 -32.07 12.74
C ALA A 625 -4.86 -32.14 13.74
N ARG A 626 -3.74 -32.80 13.39
CA ARG A 626 -2.57 -32.91 14.28
C ARG A 626 -1.80 -31.60 14.39
N LEU A 627 -1.72 -30.86 13.28
CA LEU A 627 -1.16 -29.52 13.28
C LEU A 627 -2.01 -28.62 14.17
N ASN A 628 -3.34 -28.64 14.02
CA ASN A 628 -4.23 -27.88 14.90
C ASN A 628 -4.07 -28.25 16.38
N GLU A 629 -4.01 -29.53 16.74
CA GLU A 629 -3.75 -29.95 18.13
C GLU A 629 -2.42 -29.42 18.68
N SER A 630 -1.38 -29.40 17.84
CA SER A 630 -0.06 -28.90 18.22
C SER A 630 -0.04 -27.37 18.34
N TYR A 631 -0.73 -26.68 17.43
CA TYR A 631 -0.95 -25.24 17.46
C TYR A 631 -1.67 -24.82 18.75
N GLN A 632 -2.77 -25.48 19.11
CA GLN A 632 -3.48 -25.21 20.37
C GLN A 632 -2.59 -25.41 21.61
N ARG A 633 -1.77 -26.46 21.64
CA ARG A 633 -0.80 -26.67 22.72
C ARG A 633 0.25 -25.57 22.77
N SER A 634 0.72 -25.10 21.62
CA SER A 634 1.69 -24.00 21.55
C SER A 634 1.11 -22.69 22.12
N ILE A 635 -0.19 -22.44 21.96
CA ILE A 635 -0.88 -21.31 22.60
C ILE A 635 -0.91 -21.50 24.12
N GLU A 636 -1.26 -22.70 24.61
CA GLU A 636 -1.25 -23.00 26.05
C GLU A 636 0.12 -22.79 26.69
N GLU A 637 1.19 -23.22 26.01
CA GLU A 637 2.58 -23.05 26.48
C GLU A 637 2.97 -21.57 26.55
N LYS A 638 2.55 -20.75 25.58
CA LYS A 638 2.77 -19.30 25.59
C LYS A 638 1.99 -18.61 26.71
N VAL A 639 0.70 -18.91 26.84
CA VAL A 639 -0.20 -18.37 27.88
C VAL A 639 0.33 -18.72 29.28
N ALA A 640 0.80 -19.95 29.49
CA ALA A 640 1.36 -20.39 30.76
C ALA A 640 2.64 -19.62 31.18
N ARG A 641 3.35 -19.03 30.20
CA ARG A 641 4.58 -18.26 30.41
C ARG A 641 4.36 -16.75 30.32
N TYR A 642 3.12 -16.29 30.23
CA TYR A 642 2.78 -14.87 30.05
C TYR A 642 3.49 -13.93 31.03
N ASP A 643 3.57 -14.31 32.31
CA ASP A 643 4.22 -13.49 33.34
C ASP A 643 5.72 -13.30 33.10
N GLU A 644 6.37 -14.25 32.40
CA GLU A 644 7.79 -14.20 32.02
C GLU A 644 8.06 -13.33 30.78
N LEU A 645 7.01 -12.98 30.02
CA LEU A 645 7.15 -12.22 28.78
C LEU A 645 7.35 -10.74 29.03
N SER A 646 8.03 -10.10 28.07
CA SER A 646 8.21 -8.65 27.95
C SER A 646 7.86 -8.20 26.52
N VAL A 647 7.89 -6.89 26.27
CA VAL A 647 7.88 -6.34 24.91
C VAL A 647 9.33 -6.07 24.50
N PRO A 648 9.85 -6.66 23.41
CA PRO A 648 11.18 -6.35 22.91
C PRO A 648 11.25 -4.91 22.43
N LEU A 649 12.19 -4.13 23.00
CA LEU A 649 12.47 -2.74 22.63
C LEU A 649 13.98 -2.56 22.46
N VAL A 650 14.40 -1.54 21.71
CA VAL A 650 15.82 -1.28 21.48
C VAL A 650 16.54 -0.91 22.78
N SER A 651 17.78 -1.38 22.91
CA SER A 651 18.65 -1.07 24.04
C SER A 651 19.08 0.40 24.06
N ASP A 652 19.33 0.93 25.27
CA ASP A 652 19.99 2.23 25.47
C ASP A 652 21.42 2.28 24.89
N ASP A 653 22.04 1.12 24.63
CA ASP A 653 23.37 1.05 24.00
C ASP A 653 23.42 1.76 22.64
N TYR A 654 22.33 1.77 21.86
CA TYR A 654 22.27 2.49 20.58
C TYR A 654 22.35 4.02 20.72
N MET A 655 21.94 4.56 21.88
CA MET A 655 21.94 5.99 22.16
C MET A 655 23.29 6.48 22.68
N GLN A 656 24.18 5.58 23.08
CA GLN A 656 25.52 5.94 23.55
C GLN A 656 26.37 6.50 22.40
N ALA A 657 27.27 7.43 22.76
CA ALA A 657 28.32 7.88 21.87
C ALA A 657 29.32 6.72 21.64
N VAL A 658 29.65 6.47 20.38
CA VAL A 658 30.58 5.41 20.02
C VAL A 658 32.01 5.89 20.20
N GLU A 659 32.83 5.13 20.92
CA GLU A 659 34.23 5.49 21.14
C GLU A 659 35.02 5.51 19.83
N PRO A 660 36.05 6.37 19.67
CA PRO A 660 36.87 6.39 18.47
C PRO A 660 37.56 5.04 18.23
N LYS A 661 37.40 4.50 17.02
CA LYS A 661 38.12 3.31 16.53
C LYS A 661 38.32 3.41 15.02
N PRO A 662 39.49 3.03 14.48
CA PRO A 662 39.72 3.05 13.04
C PRO A 662 38.71 2.18 12.29
N GLU A 663 38.09 2.72 11.23
CA GLU A 663 37.06 2.04 10.44
C GLU A 663 37.53 0.66 9.94
N LEU A 664 38.73 0.60 9.34
CA LEU A 664 39.30 -0.64 8.84
C LEU A 664 39.44 -1.71 9.92
N GLU A 665 39.77 -1.31 11.16
CA GLU A 665 39.89 -2.23 12.28
C GLU A 665 38.53 -2.81 12.68
N ILE A 666 37.46 -2.01 12.63
CA ILE A 666 36.08 -2.48 12.85
C ILE A 666 35.72 -3.53 11.80
N TYR A 667 35.94 -3.21 10.51
CA TYR A 667 35.59 -4.09 9.40
C TYR A 667 36.41 -5.39 9.42
N ASP A 668 37.72 -5.30 9.66
CA ASP A 668 38.61 -6.46 9.76
C ASP A 668 38.22 -7.34 10.95
N GLU A 669 37.88 -6.78 12.11
CA GLU A 669 37.46 -7.57 13.27
C GLU A 669 36.15 -8.33 13.02
N ILE A 670 35.16 -7.69 12.38
CA ILE A 670 33.89 -8.35 12.01
C ILE A 670 34.16 -9.47 11.00
N THR A 671 34.89 -9.16 9.93
CA THR A 671 35.20 -10.08 8.82
C THR A 671 35.97 -11.30 9.33
N ASN A 672 37.00 -11.09 10.13
CA ASN A 672 37.83 -12.17 10.67
C ASN A 672 37.08 -13.03 11.70
N LEU A 673 36.23 -12.41 12.54
CA LEU A 673 35.46 -13.14 13.55
C LEU A 673 34.37 -14.00 12.92
N ALA A 674 33.65 -13.46 11.93
CA ALA A 674 32.60 -14.19 11.23
C ALA A 674 33.15 -15.10 10.11
N GLY A 675 34.44 -14.99 9.75
CA GLY A 675 35.06 -15.80 8.71
C GLY A 675 34.56 -15.46 7.30
N LEU A 676 34.35 -14.17 7.01
CA LEU A 676 33.80 -13.71 5.74
C LEU A 676 34.87 -13.52 4.66
N SER A 677 34.53 -13.85 3.42
CA SER A 677 35.29 -13.49 2.21
C SER A 677 34.54 -12.48 1.36
N ASN A 678 35.18 -11.93 0.31
CA ASN A 678 34.57 -10.99 -0.65
C ASN A 678 33.89 -9.79 0.01
N ARG A 679 34.57 -9.17 0.97
CA ARG A 679 34.02 -8.08 1.76
C ARG A 679 33.74 -6.84 0.90
N SER A 680 32.57 -6.26 1.06
CA SER A 680 32.26 -4.88 0.67
C SER A 680 31.66 -4.10 1.84
N VAL A 681 31.85 -2.78 1.83
CA VAL A 681 31.30 -1.89 2.87
C VAL A 681 30.68 -0.66 2.21
N LYS A 682 29.41 -0.40 2.52
CA LYS A 682 28.70 0.84 2.18
C LYS A 682 28.54 1.67 3.44
N LYS A 683 28.81 2.97 3.35
CA LYS A 683 28.56 3.92 4.45
C LYS A 683 27.39 4.82 4.12
N SER A 684 26.68 5.25 5.15
CA SER A 684 25.55 6.16 5.00
C SER A 684 25.47 7.21 6.10
N ASN A 685 24.97 8.39 5.74
CA ASN A 685 24.66 9.45 6.68
C ASN A 685 23.29 9.19 7.31
N SER A 686 23.24 9.22 8.65
CA SER A 686 22.11 8.76 9.44
C SER A 686 21.76 9.78 10.54
N GLY A 687 21.21 10.92 10.13
CA GLY A 687 20.89 12.03 11.02
C GLY A 687 22.14 12.62 11.66
N SER A 688 22.33 12.36 12.96
CA SER A 688 23.45 12.85 13.76
C SER A 688 24.68 11.93 13.76
N PHE A 689 24.60 10.75 13.16
CA PHE A 689 25.70 9.78 13.10
C PHE A 689 25.86 9.20 11.70
N LYS A 690 26.94 8.45 11.47
CA LYS A 690 27.09 7.62 10.26
C LYS A 690 26.84 6.15 10.61
N SER A 691 26.20 5.45 9.69
CA SER A 691 26.05 3.99 9.72
C SER A 691 26.90 3.34 8.64
N TYR A 692 27.10 2.03 8.76
CA TYR A 692 27.72 1.22 7.72
C TYR A 692 26.95 -0.09 7.55
N GLU A 693 27.02 -0.63 6.34
CA GLU A 693 26.61 -1.97 5.98
C GLU A 693 27.83 -2.71 5.43
N LEU A 694 28.25 -3.77 6.12
CA LEU A 694 29.34 -4.65 5.70
C LEU A 694 28.73 -5.95 5.17
N ARG A 695 29.05 -6.30 3.93
CA ARG A 695 28.63 -7.55 3.29
C ARG A 695 29.82 -8.45 3.06
N GLY A 696 29.61 -9.76 3.15
CA GLY A 696 30.61 -10.75 2.78
C GLY A 696 29.99 -12.14 2.63
N THR A 697 30.74 -13.07 2.06
CA THR A 697 30.30 -14.46 1.86
C THR A 697 30.78 -15.33 3.02
N TYR A 698 29.88 -16.12 3.59
CA TYR A 698 30.20 -17.15 4.59
C TYR A 698 30.08 -18.53 3.96
N VAL A 699 31.14 -19.34 4.09
CA VAL A 699 31.12 -20.76 3.71
C VAL A 699 31.11 -21.60 4.99
N GLY A 700 30.04 -22.35 5.18
CA GLY A 700 29.82 -23.22 6.31
C GLY A 700 30.41 -24.62 6.14
N GLY A 701 29.93 -25.55 6.96
CA GLY A 701 30.24 -26.98 6.82
C GLY A 701 29.40 -27.66 5.74
N ALA A 702 29.53 -29.00 5.66
CA ALA A 702 28.71 -29.81 4.77
C ALA A 702 27.23 -29.57 5.02
N SER A 703 26.46 -29.32 3.95
CA SER A 703 25.03 -29.05 4.02
C SER A 703 24.27 -30.24 4.60
N ALA A 704 23.36 -29.95 5.52
CA ALA A 704 22.41 -30.89 6.10
C ALA A 704 20.96 -30.65 5.59
N GLY A 705 20.82 -29.84 4.54
CA GLY A 705 19.55 -29.37 4.01
C GLY A 705 19.15 -28.00 4.54
N VAL A 706 18.33 -27.29 3.75
CA VAL A 706 18.01 -25.86 3.92
C VAL A 706 17.62 -25.49 5.35
N GLU A 707 16.70 -26.23 5.97
CA GLU A 707 16.20 -25.93 7.31
C GLU A 707 17.29 -26.06 8.38
N GLN A 708 18.09 -27.14 8.33
CA GLN A 708 19.14 -27.38 9.32
C GLN A 708 20.32 -26.42 9.15
N ASP A 709 20.65 -26.08 7.91
CA ASP A 709 21.67 -25.09 7.57
C ASP A 709 21.22 -23.69 8.02
N TRP A 710 19.95 -23.33 7.78
CA TRP A 710 19.36 -22.08 8.25
C TRP A 710 19.39 -21.97 9.77
N GLN A 711 18.98 -23.00 10.51
CA GLN A 711 19.04 -23.01 11.98
C GLN A 711 20.48 -22.85 12.49
N THR A 712 21.42 -23.51 11.82
CA THR A 712 22.85 -23.40 12.14
C THR A 712 23.35 -21.98 11.91
N MET A 713 23.05 -21.40 10.74
CA MET A 713 23.44 -20.04 10.37
C MET A 713 22.79 -18.99 11.27
N ASN A 714 21.53 -19.18 11.65
CA ASN A 714 20.83 -18.28 12.57
C ASN A 714 21.55 -18.22 13.93
N LYS A 715 21.89 -19.38 14.49
CA LYS A 715 22.65 -19.48 15.73
C LYS A 715 24.07 -18.92 15.62
N LEU A 716 24.74 -19.13 14.48
CA LEU A 716 26.07 -18.57 14.22
C LEU A 716 26.02 -17.05 14.17
N THR A 717 25.04 -16.48 13.46
CA THR A 717 24.84 -15.03 13.36
C THR A 717 24.67 -14.38 14.73
N ASP A 718 23.82 -14.95 15.58
CA ASP A 718 23.65 -14.46 16.96
C ASP A 718 24.95 -14.64 17.77
N GLY A 719 25.66 -15.76 17.57
CA GLY A 719 26.96 -16.00 18.18
C GLY A 719 28.03 -14.98 17.78
N PHE A 720 28.05 -14.54 16.51
CA PHE A 720 28.95 -13.50 16.04
C PHE A 720 28.66 -12.17 16.70
N LEU A 721 27.38 -11.78 16.77
CA LEU A 721 26.96 -10.54 17.43
C LEU A 721 27.29 -10.54 18.92
N GLN A 722 27.09 -11.67 19.61
CA GLN A 722 27.45 -11.81 21.02
C GLN A 722 28.96 -11.68 21.23
N ALA A 723 29.76 -12.42 20.45
CA ALA A 723 31.21 -12.38 20.57
C ALA A 723 31.80 -11.00 20.24
N LEU A 724 31.20 -10.27 19.30
CA LEU A 724 31.55 -8.88 19.01
C LEU A 724 31.15 -7.95 20.15
N SER A 725 29.98 -8.15 20.75
CA SER A 725 29.48 -7.35 21.88
C SER A 725 30.30 -7.51 23.15
N ASP A 726 30.97 -8.66 23.32
CA ASP A 726 31.87 -8.95 24.45
C ASP A 726 33.25 -8.28 24.32
N LYS A 727 33.58 -7.73 23.14
CA LYS A 727 34.81 -6.96 22.94
C LYS A 727 34.72 -5.59 23.61
N PRO A 728 35.86 -4.94 23.94
CA PRO A 728 35.87 -3.69 24.70
C PRO A 728 35.21 -2.50 24.01
N TRP A 729 35.16 -2.48 22.68
CA TRP A 729 34.65 -1.33 21.93
C TRP A 729 33.11 -1.30 21.93
N ASN A 730 32.54 -0.24 22.50
CA ASN A 730 31.10 -0.14 22.73
C ASN A 730 30.25 -0.09 21.45
N GLY A 731 30.81 0.32 20.31
CA GLY A 731 30.12 0.38 19.03
C GLY A 731 29.59 -0.97 18.53
N TYR A 732 30.19 -2.09 18.93
CA TYR A 732 29.70 -3.43 18.54
C TYR A 732 28.32 -3.77 19.09
N LYS A 733 27.88 -3.09 20.16
CA LYS A 733 26.53 -3.28 20.69
C LYS A 733 25.43 -2.67 19.80
N THR A 734 25.82 -1.88 18.81
CA THR A 734 24.91 -1.34 17.79
C THR A 734 24.74 -2.28 16.58
N LEU A 735 25.47 -3.40 16.57
CA LEU A 735 25.44 -4.31 15.43
C LEU A 735 24.14 -5.10 15.35
N THR A 736 23.51 -5.06 14.19
CA THR A 736 22.53 -6.05 13.72
C THR A 736 23.15 -6.85 12.58
N ALA A 737 22.70 -8.09 12.37
CA ALA A 737 23.20 -8.91 11.28
C ALA A 737 22.15 -9.88 10.76
N TYR A 738 22.22 -10.20 9.47
CA TYR A 738 21.36 -11.16 8.79
C TYR A 738 22.13 -11.91 7.69
N PHE A 739 21.48 -12.90 7.08
CA PHE A 739 22.05 -13.69 6.01
C PHE A 739 20.98 -14.01 4.96
N THR A 740 21.38 -14.06 3.69
CA THR A 740 20.51 -14.27 2.53
C THR A 740 21.19 -15.16 1.50
N ASN A 741 20.46 -15.50 0.41
CA ASN A 741 21.00 -16.22 -0.75
C ASN A 741 21.64 -17.57 -0.38
N TYR A 742 20.88 -18.42 0.33
CA TYR A 742 21.28 -19.79 0.62
C TYR A 742 21.64 -20.53 -0.66
N ARG A 743 22.78 -21.21 -0.65
CA ARG A 743 23.21 -22.09 -1.74
C ARG A 743 24.16 -23.16 -1.21
N VAL A 744 24.38 -24.22 -1.99
CA VAL A 744 25.37 -25.26 -1.70
C VAL A 744 26.44 -25.22 -2.78
N ASN A 745 27.71 -25.11 -2.39
CA ASN A 745 28.82 -25.06 -3.34
C ASN A 745 29.18 -26.45 -3.89
N ASP A 746 30.11 -26.51 -4.85
CA ASP A 746 30.56 -27.75 -5.49
C ASP A 746 31.19 -28.78 -4.52
N GLU A 747 31.60 -28.33 -3.34
CA GLU A 747 32.19 -29.17 -2.29
C GLU A 747 31.12 -29.74 -1.34
N GLY A 748 29.85 -29.38 -1.54
CA GLY A 748 28.72 -29.78 -0.71
C GLY A 748 28.57 -28.97 0.57
N ASN A 749 29.24 -27.81 0.68
CA ASN A 749 29.14 -26.92 1.85
C ASN A 749 28.04 -25.88 1.63
N PHE A 750 27.31 -25.54 2.70
CA PHE A 750 26.33 -24.45 2.61
C PHE A 750 27.03 -23.09 2.59
N VAL A 751 26.47 -22.15 1.83
CA VAL A 751 27.02 -20.81 1.63
C VAL A 751 25.89 -19.79 1.77
N TYR A 752 26.20 -18.67 2.43
CA TYR A 752 25.31 -17.52 2.59
C TYR A 752 26.05 -16.23 2.29
N ASP A 753 25.30 -15.22 1.85
CA ASP A 753 25.76 -13.85 1.96
C ASP A 753 25.35 -13.33 3.34
N VAL A 754 26.29 -12.72 4.06
CA VAL A 754 26.11 -12.24 5.44
C VAL A 754 26.31 -10.74 5.48
N VAL A 755 25.41 -10.06 6.17
CA VAL A 755 25.35 -8.61 6.23
C VAL A 755 25.35 -8.16 7.68
N PHE A 756 26.24 -7.22 8.02
CA PHE A 756 26.30 -6.53 9.31
C PHE A 756 25.96 -5.05 9.12
N ASN A 757 25.11 -4.50 9.98
CA ASN A 757 24.84 -3.06 10.03
C ASN A 757 25.20 -2.50 11.41
N GLY A 758 25.85 -1.34 11.47
CA GLY A 758 26.22 -0.71 12.74
C GLY A 758 26.52 0.79 12.66
N LYS A 759 26.76 1.39 13.82
CA LYS A 759 27.10 2.81 13.99
C LYS A 759 28.60 3.05 13.90
N LEU A 760 29.03 4.09 13.20
CA LEU A 760 30.42 4.55 13.15
C LEU A 760 30.73 5.61 14.23
N PRO A 761 32.00 5.74 14.65
CA PRO A 761 32.45 6.88 15.46
C PRO A 761 32.28 8.23 14.76
N GLU A 762 32.13 9.30 15.55
CA GLU A 762 32.12 10.67 15.01
C GLU A 762 33.46 11.02 14.30
N GLY A 763 33.37 11.71 13.15
CA GLY A 763 34.55 12.12 12.37
C GLY A 763 35.14 11.06 11.42
N ALA A 764 34.43 9.94 11.23
CA ALA A 764 34.75 8.91 10.24
C ALA A 764 34.53 9.45 8.80
N ASP A 765 35.54 10.12 8.23
CA ASP A 765 35.58 10.64 6.84
C ASP A 765 36.61 9.86 5.99
N GLY A 766 36.41 8.56 5.81
CA GLY A 766 37.01 7.80 4.69
C GLY A 766 36.03 7.67 3.52
N GLY A 767 36.49 7.47 2.29
CA GLY A 767 35.64 7.05 1.16
C GLY A 767 35.15 5.62 1.29
N ASP A 768 34.32 5.15 0.35
CA ASP A 768 33.98 3.72 0.22
C ASP A 768 35.25 2.90 -0.01
N VAL A 769 35.32 1.72 0.60
CA VAL A 769 36.53 0.90 0.61
C VAL A 769 36.22 -0.45 -0.03
N GLU A 770 36.46 -0.55 -1.34
CA GLU A 770 36.76 -1.82 -1.99
C GLU A 770 38.28 -2.00 -2.00
N LEU A 771 38.78 -3.01 -1.29
CA LEU A 771 40.21 -3.32 -1.29
C LEU A 771 40.47 -4.61 -2.08
N PRO A 772 41.40 -4.58 -3.05
CA PRO A 772 41.87 -5.79 -3.71
C PRO A 772 42.66 -6.65 -2.73
N ASP A 773 42.65 -7.95 -3.01
CA ASP A 773 43.42 -8.99 -2.36
C ASP A 773 44.91 -8.59 -2.23
N GLY A 774 45.48 -8.79 -1.04
CA GLY A 774 46.80 -8.27 -0.68
C GLY A 774 47.95 -8.82 -1.54
N GLY A 775 48.66 -7.93 -2.25
CA GLY A 775 49.94 -8.20 -2.92
C GLY A 775 50.74 -6.92 -3.23
N THR A 776 52.02 -6.87 -2.84
CA THR A 776 52.90 -5.70 -2.67
C THR A 776 53.57 -5.08 -3.93
N ASN A 777 53.48 -3.74 -4.11
CA ASN A 777 54.48 -2.65 -4.44
C ASN A 777 55.55 -2.77 -5.58
N PRO A 778 56.26 -1.68 -6.03
CA PRO A 778 55.92 -0.26 -6.34
C PRO A 778 56.65 0.38 -7.60
N GLY A 779 56.28 1.60 -8.04
CA GLY A 779 57.28 2.67 -8.35
C GLY A 779 57.13 3.62 -9.58
N ASN A 780 57.15 4.95 -9.29
CA ASN A 780 57.65 6.15 -10.05
C ASN A 780 57.10 6.48 -11.47
N GLY A 781 56.89 7.73 -11.91
CA GLY A 781 57.14 9.08 -11.39
C GLY A 781 57.42 10.10 -12.55
N ASN A 782 56.73 11.25 -12.51
CA ASN A 782 57.10 12.62 -12.95
C ASN A 782 57.06 13.17 -14.42
N GLU A 783 56.26 14.25 -14.57
CA GLU A 783 56.47 15.59 -15.20
C GLU A 783 56.88 15.84 -16.68
N GLY A 784 56.21 16.82 -17.34
CA GLY A 784 56.91 17.81 -18.19
C GLY A 784 56.30 18.41 -19.48
N ASN A 785 55.31 19.30 -19.36
CA ASN A 785 54.97 20.55 -20.10
C ASN A 785 55.47 20.92 -21.56
N SER A 786 54.52 21.51 -22.33
CA SER A 786 54.57 22.73 -23.21
C SER A 786 54.86 22.70 -24.74
N GLY A 787 54.00 23.39 -25.55
CA GLY A 787 54.46 24.25 -26.67
C GLY A 787 53.78 24.30 -28.07
N ASP A 788 52.56 24.86 -28.19
CA ASP A 788 52.01 25.84 -29.18
C ASP A 788 52.24 25.84 -30.75
N LYS A 789 51.13 26.20 -31.46
CA LYS A 789 50.85 26.79 -32.82
C LYS A 789 51.10 26.07 -34.18
N GLY A 790 49.99 25.69 -34.85
CA GLY A 790 49.38 26.42 -36.00
C GLY A 790 49.68 26.00 -37.46
N GLY A 791 48.63 25.68 -38.25
CA GLY A 791 48.61 25.84 -39.72
C GLY A 791 47.76 24.82 -40.51
N ASP A 792 46.58 25.21 -40.99
CA ASP A 792 45.71 24.42 -41.88
C ASP A 792 46.38 24.07 -43.22
N GLN A 793 46.38 22.77 -43.55
CA GLN A 793 46.63 22.20 -44.87
C GLN A 793 45.71 20.98 -45.04
N GLN A 794 45.13 20.86 -46.23
CA GLN A 794 44.16 19.86 -46.63
C GLN A 794 44.88 18.53 -46.87
N ASP A 795 44.92 17.67 -45.87
CA ASP A 795 45.62 16.38 -45.91
C ASP A 795 44.64 15.21 -45.76
N THR A 796 44.73 14.24 -46.68
CA THR A 796 44.02 12.95 -46.60
C THR A 796 44.81 11.94 -45.78
N ALA A 797 45.36 12.39 -44.66
CA ALA A 797 46.13 11.63 -43.70
C ALA A 797 45.70 12.08 -42.30
N ASP A 798 45.68 11.14 -41.36
CA ASP A 798 45.48 11.44 -39.95
C ASP A 798 46.46 12.51 -39.46
N ARG A 799 45.99 13.45 -38.63
CA ARG A 799 46.76 14.66 -38.30
C ARG A 799 46.73 14.97 -36.80
N GLU A 800 47.81 14.60 -36.13
CA GLU A 800 47.96 14.87 -34.69
C GLU A 800 48.38 16.30 -34.33
N PRO A 801 47.93 16.83 -33.17
CA PRO A 801 46.99 16.20 -32.22
C PRO A 801 45.52 16.43 -32.63
N ASN A 802 44.70 15.39 -32.65
CA ASN A 802 43.27 15.48 -33.01
C ASN A 802 42.29 15.11 -31.87
N ASP A 803 42.78 14.92 -30.65
CA ASP A 803 42.12 14.40 -29.43
C ASP A 803 41.01 15.33 -28.85
N THR A 804 40.63 16.39 -29.56
CA THR A 804 39.58 17.32 -29.15
C THR A 804 38.69 17.67 -30.33
N TRP A 805 37.39 17.86 -30.07
CA TRP A 805 36.40 18.22 -31.10
C TRP A 805 36.78 19.45 -31.97
N LYS A 806 37.56 20.41 -31.42
CA LYS A 806 38.06 21.58 -32.16
C LYS A 806 39.14 21.25 -33.20
N LYS A 807 39.92 20.19 -32.94
CA LYS A 807 41.00 19.71 -33.80
C LYS A 807 40.61 18.49 -34.63
N ALA A 808 39.35 18.03 -34.48
CA ALA A 808 38.87 16.82 -35.13
C ALA A 808 39.06 16.85 -36.65
N VAL A 809 39.60 15.77 -37.18
CA VAL A 809 39.89 15.63 -38.62
C VAL A 809 38.59 15.34 -39.37
N ARG A 810 38.33 16.09 -40.44
CA ARG A 810 37.08 15.97 -41.20
C ARG A 810 37.14 14.78 -42.16
N LEU A 811 36.15 13.89 -42.08
CA LEU A 811 35.91 12.77 -42.99
C LEU A 811 34.94 13.18 -44.10
N ASP A 812 35.10 12.59 -45.28
CA ASP A 812 34.08 12.63 -46.33
C ASP A 812 33.11 11.43 -46.19
N ASP A 813 31.95 11.54 -46.82
CA ASP A 813 30.85 10.58 -46.76
C ASP A 813 30.97 9.44 -47.78
N THR A 814 32.14 9.30 -48.41
CA THR A 814 32.35 8.44 -49.58
C THR A 814 32.82 7.03 -49.24
N GLY A 815 33.09 6.74 -47.97
CA GLY A 815 33.69 5.47 -47.52
C GLY A 815 35.20 5.39 -47.73
N LYS A 816 35.87 6.51 -47.99
CA LYS A 816 37.33 6.52 -48.17
C LYS A 816 38.05 6.24 -46.85
N THR A 817 38.94 5.25 -46.87
CA THR A 817 39.68 4.81 -45.68
C THR A 817 40.81 5.76 -45.30
N ILE A 818 40.88 6.12 -44.01
CA ILE A 818 41.97 6.86 -43.36
C ILE A 818 42.73 5.91 -42.42
N SER A 819 44.03 6.13 -42.21
CA SER A 819 44.84 5.32 -41.27
C SER A 819 45.34 6.20 -40.13
N GLY A 820 45.12 5.78 -38.89
CA GLY A 820 45.56 6.48 -37.67
C GLY A 820 46.35 5.59 -36.72
N LYS A 821 46.92 6.18 -35.66
CA LYS A 821 47.76 5.45 -34.70
C LYS A 821 47.65 6.02 -33.28
N LEU A 822 47.16 5.19 -32.36
CA LEU A 822 47.12 5.46 -30.92
C LEU A 822 48.36 4.93 -30.19
N SER A 823 48.73 5.61 -29.11
CA SER A 823 49.80 5.22 -28.18
C SER A 823 49.41 5.51 -26.73
N ASN A 824 50.20 5.06 -25.76
CA ASN A 824 49.91 5.33 -24.34
C ASN A 824 49.94 6.82 -23.97
N GLN A 825 50.52 7.68 -24.81
CA GLN A 825 50.54 9.13 -24.62
C GLN A 825 49.50 9.86 -25.50
N ASP A 826 48.81 9.12 -26.37
CA ASP A 826 47.91 9.61 -27.41
C ASP A 826 46.81 8.55 -27.64
N ALA A 827 45.90 8.45 -26.67
CA ALA A 827 44.99 7.32 -26.54
C ALA A 827 43.61 7.54 -27.17
N LEU A 828 43.39 8.72 -27.78
CA LEU A 828 42.11 9.11 -28.35
C LEU A 828 42.32 9.98 -29.59
N ASP A 829 41.81 9.50 -30.73
CA ASP A 829 41.69 10.30 -31.94
C ASP A 829 40.22 10.70 -32.15
N ILE A 830 39.96 11.95 -32.55
CA ILE A 830 38.59 12.42 -32.86
C ILE A 830 38.48 12.83 -34.34
N TYR A 831 37.50 12.25 -35.02
CA TYR A 831 37.10 12.59 -36.38
C TYR A 831 35.73 13.24 -36.43
N ARG A 832 35.41 13.95 -37.51
CA ARG A 832 34.07 14.55 -37.71
C ARG A 832 33.53 14.40 -39.13
N PHE A 833 32.22 14.24 -39.27
CA PHE A 833 31.51 14.31 -40.55
C PHE A 833 30.15 15.02 -40.40
N ASP A 834 29.63 15.57 -41.51
CA ASP A 834 28.38 16.33 -41.50
C ASP A 834 27.26 15.52 -42.18
N ALA A 835 26.23 15.15 -41.43
CA ALA A 835 25.04 14.52 -41.97
C ALA A 835 24.00 15.57 -42.38
N LYS A 836 23.85 15.80 -43.68
CA LYS A 836 22.98 16.88 -44.21
C LYS A 836 21.50 16.52 -44.30
N GLN A 837 21.17 15.22 -44.35
CA GLN A 837 19.82 14.69 -44.47
C GLN A 837 19.77 13.34 -43.74
N ALA A 838 18.57 12.91 -43.37
CA ALA A 838 18.37 11.63 -42.71
C ALA A 838 18.77 10.46 -43.63
N GLY A 839 19.48 9.48 -43.08
CA GLY A 839 19.98 8.33 -43.84
C GLY A 839 20.80 7.38 -42.98
N GLU A 840 21.05 6.17 -43.49
CA GLU A 840 21.91 5.19 -42.83
C GLU A 840 23.37 5.53 -43.04
N TRP A 841 24.16 5.47 -41.97
CA TRP A 841 25.61 5.64 -42.01
C TRP A 841 26.28 4.40 -41.45
N THR A 842 27.27 3.89 -42.16
CA THR A 842 28.10 2.76 -41.73
C THR A 842 29.50 3.25 -41.40
N ILE A 843 30.02 2.80 -40.26
CA ILE A 843 31.35 3.09 -39.74
C ILE A 843 32.09 1.77 -39.61
N GLU A 844 33.23 1.67 -40.29
CA GLU A 844 34.09 0.49 -40.27
C GLU A 844 35.49 0.89 -39.81
N LEU A 845 36.02 0.15 -38.85
CA LEU A 845 37.36 0.33 -38.30
C LEU A 845 38.11 -1.01 -38.26
N GLU A 846 39.31 -1.06 -38.82
CA GLU A 846 40.18 -2.24 -38.79
C GLU A 846 41.46 -1.91 -38.00
N SER A 847 41.73 -2.61 -36.90
CA SER A 847 42.91 -2.41 -36.06
C SER A 847 44.04 -3.40 -36.38
N ALA A 848 45.28 -3.02 -36.10
CA ALA A 848 46.45 -3.88 -36.32
C ALA A 848 46.51 -5.07 -35.35
N LYS A 849 45.91 -4.94 -34.16
CA LYS A 849 45.76 -6.00 -33.15
C LYS A 849 44.29 -6.23 -32.84
N GLU A 850 43.94 -7.48 -32.57
CA GLU A 850 42.62 -7.86 -32.10
C GLU A 850 42.33 -7.17 -30.76
N GLN A 851 41.16 -6.53 -30.65
CA GLN A 851 40.75 -5.72 -29.49
C GLN A 851 41.64 -4.49 -29.18
N GLY A 852 42.50 -4.06 -30.11
CA GLY A 852 43.43 -2.95 -29.87
C GLY A 852 42.77 -1.58 -29.74
N VAL A 853 41.74 -1.32 -30.54
CA VAL A 853 41.09 0.00 -30.70
C VAL A 853 39.57 -0.20 -30.70
N ALA A 854 38.82 0.79 -30.23
CA ALA A 854 37.36 0.86 -30.34
C ALA A 854 36.91 2.27 -30.73
N TRP A 855 35.62 2.44 -31.05
CA TRP A 855 35.08 3.76 -31.39
C TRP A 855 33.69 3.98 -30.81
N VAL A 856 33.32 5.23 -30.57
CA VAL A 856 31.96 5.66 -30.22
C VAL A 856 31.66 6.98 -30.93
N LEU A 857 30.39 7.20 -31.30
CA LEU A 857 29.94 8.35 -32.10
C LEU A 857 29.06 9.27 -31.28
N PHE A 858 29.30 10.58 -31.30
CA PHE A 858 28.50 11.60 -30.63
C PHE A 858 27.88 12.57 -31.63
N HIS A 859 26.78 13.22 -31.24
CA HIS A 859 26.18 14.32 -32.01
C HIS A 859 26.52 15.67 -31.35
N GLU A 860 26.71 16.73 -32.15
CA GLU A 860 27.15 18.04 -31.63
C GLU A 860 26.21 18.67 -30.59
N SER A 861 24.92 18.31 -30.59
CA SER A 861 23.95 18.79 -29.62
C SER A 861 23.94 18.02 -28.29
N ASP A 862 24.59 16.85 -28.26
CA ASP A 862 24.60 15.93 -27.11
C ASP A 862 25.96 15.22 -27.03
N PRO A 863 27.02 15.93 -26.61
CA PRO A 863 28.39 15.41 -26.59
C PRO A 863 28.66 14.43 -25.44
N ASP A 864 27.76 14.32 -24.47
CA ASP A 864 27.93 13.48 -23.27
C ASP A 864 27.32 12.07 -23.46
N ASN A 865 26.44 11.88 -24.46
CA ASN A 865 25.79 10.60 -24.75
C ASN A 865 26.10 10.13 -26.18
N TYR A 866 26.76 8.98 -26.31
CA TYR A 866 27.09 8.43 -27.63
C TYR A 866 25.83 7.89 -28.33
N LYS A 867 25.72 8.18 -29.63
CA LYS A 867 24.62 7.79 -30.51
C LYS A 867 24.84 6.46 -31.20
N ALA A 868 26.09 6.04 -31.36
CA ALA A 868 26.43 4.73 -31.91
C ALA A 868 27.79 4.22 -31.42
N TYR A 869 27.94 2.91 -31.48
CA TYR A 869 29.15 2.16 -31.17
C TYR A 869 29.20 0.92 -32.08
N PRO A 870 30.34 0.21 -32.19
CA PRO A 870 30.43 -0.95 -33.06
C PRO A 870 29.51 -2.08 -32.58
N THR A 871 28.59 -2.51 -33.44
CA THR A 871 27.62 -3.59 -33.19
C THR A 871 28.08 -4.94 -33.78
N LYS A 872 29.15 -4.94 -34.57
CA LYS A 872 29.78 -6.14 -35.14
C LYS A 872 31.28 -6.08 -34.95
N ARG A 873 31.87 -7.18 -34.47
CA ARG A 873 33.31 -7.37 -34.35
C ARG A 873 33.70 -8.72 -34.96
N GLU A 874 34.56 -8.69 -35.97
CA GLU A 874 35.10 -9.88 -36.63
C GLU A 874 36.64 -9.80 -36.65
N GLY A 875 37.28 -10.52 -35.72
CA GLY A 875 38.72 -10.43 -35.49
C GLY A 875 39.17 -8.99 -35.23
N ASN A 876 40.00 -8.47 -36.12
CA ASN A 876 40.56 -7.12 -36.05
C ASN A 876 39.63 -6.02 -36.60
N SER A 877 38.44 -6.36 -37.10
CA SER A 877 37.51 -5.39 -37.70
C SER A 877 36.31 -5.12 -36.81
N LEU A 878 35.92 -3.85 -36.73
CA LEU A 878 34.75 -3.31 -36.04
C LEU A 878 33.86 -2.62 -37.04
N ALA A 879 32.57 -2.94 -37.02
CA ALA A 879 31.57 -2.26 -37.82
C ALA A 879 30.37 -1.89 -36.96
N GLY A 880 29.73 -0.78 -37.31
CA GLY A 880 28.50 -0.31 -36.70
C GLY A 880 27.77 0.60 -37.67
N SER A 881 26.45 0.63 -37.55
CA SER A 881 25.59 1.48 -38.37
C SER A 881 24.70 2.35 -37.50
N ILE A 882 24.31 3.51 -38.02
CA ILE A 882 23.39 4.43 -37.37
C ILE A 882 22.41 5.02 -38.38
N SER A 883 21.12 4.95 -38.03
CA SER A 883 20.05 5.70 -38.68
C SER A 883 20.12 7.16 -38.23
N VAL A 884 20.81 8.01 -38.98
CA VAL A 884 20.86 9.44 -38.66
C VAL A 884 19.50 10.06 -38.99
N SER A 885 18.74 10.45 -37.97
CA SER A 885 17.45 11.16 -38.11
C SER A 885 17.60 12.68 -37.95
N GLU A 886 18.66 13.12 -37.27
CA GLU A 886 18.96 14.53 -36.96
C GLU A 886 20.11 15.05 -37.84
N PRO A 887 19.87 16.07 -38.70
CA PRO A 887 20.94 16.71 -39.47
C PRO A 887 21.87 17.52 -38.56
N GLY A 888 23.19 17.34 -38.72
CA GLY A 888 24.17 18.01 -37.87
C GLY A 888 25.57 17.41 -38.02
N THR A 889 26.49 17.93 -37.21
CA THR A 889 27.88 17.46 -37.15
C THR A 889 28.01 16.32 -36.15
N TYR A 890 28.59 15.21 -36.59
CA TYR A 890 28.87 14.05 -35.75
C TYR A 890 30.37 13.93 -35.48
N TYR A 891 30.72 13.53 -34.25
CA TYR A 891 32.09 13.37 -33.77
C TYR A 891 32.35 11.90 -33.43
N LEU A 892 33.31 11.28 -34.12
CA LEU A 892 33.68 9.89 -33.94
C LEU A 892 34.97 9.82 -33.11
N HIS A 893 34.85 9.27 -31.91
CA HIS A 893 35.95 9.10 -30.97
C HIS A 893 36.52 7.71 -31.14
N VAL A 894 37.78 7.61 -31.53
CA VAL A 894 38.52 6.36 -31.70
C VAL A 894 39.55 6.25 -30.59
N TYR A 895 39.42 5.25 -29.71
CA TYR A 895 40.22 5.17 -28.49
C TYR A 895 40.90 3.81 -28.32
N ALA A 896 42.02 3.81 -27.60
CA ALA A 896 42.80 2.61 -27.36
C ALA A 896 42.05 1.75 -26.32
N ALA A 897 41.76 0.50 -26.68
CA ALA A 897 41.09 -0.45 -25.80
C ALA A 897 42.08 -1.38 -25.06
N THR A 898 43.37 -1.31 -25.42
CA THR A 898 44.46 -2.05 -24.76
C THR A 898 45.75 -1.23 -24.77
N ASP A 899 46.64 -1.50 -23.81
CA ASP A 899 47.93 -0.80 -23.68
C ASP A 899 48.90 -1.11 -24.83
N GLY A 900 49.67 -0.09 -25.22
CA GLY A 900 50.73 -0.12 -26.23
C GLY A 900 50.27 0.36 -27.61
N ASP A 901 51.22 0.71 -28.47
CA ASP A 901 50.94 1.30 -29.79
C ASP A 901 49.96 0.45 -30.64
N GLN A 902 48.90 1.11 -31.14
CA GLN A 902 47.87 0.52 -32.00
C GLN A 902 47.71 1.35 -33.27
N SER A 903 47.87 0.74 -34.44
CA SER A 903 47.51 1.38 -35.71
C SER A 903 46.14 0.87 -36.17
N TYR A 904 45.35 1.71 -36.81
CA TYR A 904 44.03 1.33 -37.31
C TYR A 904 43.72 2.02 -38.66
N ARG A 905 42.70 1.51 -39.33
CA ARG A 905 42.10 2.08 -40.54
C ARG A 905 40.63 2.33 -40.30
N LEU A 906 40.13 3.49 -40.72
CA LEU A 906 38.77 3.94 -40.47
C LEU A 906 38.10 4.40 -41.79
N SER A 907 36.86 3.98 -42.03
CA SER A 907 36.03 4.50 -43.12
C SER A 907 34.59 4.75 -42.66
N VAL A 908 33.99 5.81 -43.18
CA VAL A 908 32.61 6.23 -42.90
C VAL A 908 31.87 6.45 -44.22
N LYS A 909 30.69 5.85 -44.39
CA LYS A 909 29.92 5.85 -45.65
C LYS A 909 28.43 6.09 -45.36
N SER A 910 27.77 6.92 -46.18
CA SER A 910 26.31 7.06 -46.16
C SER A 910 25.62 6.18 -47.22
N GLU A 911 24.49 5.56 -46.89
CA GLU A 911 23.67 4.77 -47.81
C GLU A 911 22.35 5.52 -48.11
N ALA A 912 22.20 5.95 -49.37
CA ALA A 912 20.97 6.61 -49.82
C ALA A 912 19.85 5.58 -49.98
N GLN A 913 18.69 5.87 -49.35
CA GLN A 913 17.54 4.98 -49.18
C GLN A 913 17.10 4.22 -50.45
N GLN A 914 16.96 2.89 -50.30
CA GLN A 914 16.01 2.08 -51.06
C GLN A 914 15.18 1.23 -50.08
N GLN A 915 13.86 1.27 -50.28
CA GLN A 915 12.79 0.62 -49.51
C GLN A 915 12.69 -0.91 -49.74
N PRO A 916 11.89 -1.65 -48.95
CA PRO A 916 12.31 -2.86 -48.22
C PRO A 916 11.65 -4.17 -48.70
N GLU A 917 12.18 -5.31 -48.23
CA GLU A 917 11.52 -6.61 -48.00
C GLU A 917 12.49 -7.41 -47.09
N SER A 918 12.11 -8.14 -46.03
CA SER A 918 11.01 -9.10 -45.90
C SER A 918 10.69 -9.43 -44.42
N GLU A 919 9.43 -9.79 -44.17
CA GLU A 919 8.81 -10.22 -42.90
C GLU A 919 9.59 -11.31 -42.13
N VAL A 920 9.78 -11.11 -40.82
CA VAL A 920 10.09 -12.21 -39.88
C VAL A 920 8.77 -12.65 -39.25
N SER A 921 8.46 -13.93 -39.43
CA SER A 921 7.21 -14.58 -39.07
C SER A 921 6.91 -14.58 -37.56
N LEU A 922 5.65 -14.29 -37.22
CA LEU A 922 5.05 -14.27 -35.87
C LEU A 922 4.97 -15.67 -35.23
N PHE A 923 4.93 -15.73 -33.90
CA PHE A 923 4.48 -16.87 -33.09
C PHE A 923 3.14 -16.48 -32.47
N GLU A 924 2.07 -17.22 -32.78
CA GLU A 924 0.73 -16.95 -32.24
C GLU A 924 0.56 -17.73 -30.94
N GLU A 925 0.06 -17.05 -29.91
CA GLU A 925 -0.35 -17.69 -28.66
C GLU A 925 -1.67 -18.47 -28.81
N SER A 926 -1.97 -19.30 -27.82
CA SER A 926 -3.17 -20.14 -27.75
C SER A 926 -3.70 -20.20 -26.33
N GLU A 927 -4.86 -19.58 -26.10
CA GLU A 927 -5.56 -19.65 -24.81
C GLU A 927 -6.25 -21.01 -24.52
N PRO A 928 -6.30 -21.45 -23.24
CA PRO A 928 -5.68 -20.82 -22.06
C PRO A 928 -4.19 -21.19 -21.91
N ASN A 929 -3.35 -20.25 -21.49
CA ASN A 929 -1.93 -20.51 -21.18
C ASN A 929 -1.47 -19.92 -19.84
N ASP A 930 -2.38 -19.89 -18.89
CA ASP A 930 -2.23 -19.18 -17.61
C ASP A 930 -1.38 -19.95 -16.57
N ALA A 931 -0.86 -21.13 -16.92
CA ALA A 931 -0.08 -21.97 -16.01
C ALA A 931 1.08 -22.69 -16.73
N PRO A 932 2.16 -23.08 -16.03
CA PRO A 932 3.31 -23.78 -16.63
C PRO A 932 2.97 -25.05 -17.42
N ASP A 933 1.98 -25.83 -16.99
CA ASP A 933 1.54 -27.04 -17.69
C ASP A 933 0.67 -26.75 -18.93
N MET A 934 0.20 -25.51 -19.06
CA MET A 934 -0.53 -24.96 -20.20
C MET A 934 0.32 -23.99 -21.03
N ALA A 935 1.60 -23.80 -20.68
CA ALA A 935 2.43 -22.74 -21.24
C ALA A 935 2.62 -22.88 -22.76
N ASN A 936 2.54 -21.74 -23.46
CA ASN A 936 2.79 -21.67 -24.88
C ASN A 936 4.28 -21.83 -25.17
N GLY A 937 4.65 -22.92 -25.86
CA GLY A 937 6.02 -23.12 -26.30
C GLY A 937 6.42 -24.59 -26.55
N PRO A 938 7.72 -24.86 -26.73
CA PRO A 938 8.82 -23.91 -26.57
C PRO A 938 8.81 -22.78 -27.62
N VAL A 939 8.90 -21.52 -27.18
CA VAL A 939 8.99 -20.36 -28.06
C VAL A 939 10.40 -20.29 -28.67
N PRO A 940 10.56 -20.32 -30.00
CA PRO A 940 11.88 -20.21 -30.62
C PRO A 940 12.47 -18.81 -30.44
N LEU A 941 13.73 -18.73 -30.01
CA LEU A 941 14.46 -17.46 -29.91
C LEU A 941 14.46 -16.70 -31.24
N GLY A 942 14.28 -15.38 -31.16
CA GLY A 942 14.16 -14.48 -32.30
C GLY A 942 12.75 -14.35 -32.89
N ARG A 943 11.74 -15.00 -32.30
CA ARG A 943 10.33 -14.83 -32.69
C ARG A 943 9.66 -13.72 -31.89
N MET A 944 8.80 -12.96 -32.58
CA MET A 944 7.86 -12.04 -31.95
C MET A 944 6.58 -12.80 -31.62
N VAL A 945 6.11 -12.66 -30.39
CA VAL A 945 4.81 -13.12 -29.91
C VAL A 945 3.90 -11.90 -29.78
N ASN A 946 2.65 -12.01 -30.23
CA ASN A 946 1.62 -11.05 -29.87
C ASN A 946 0.74 -11.74 -28.82
N GLY A 947 0.51 -11.06 -27.70
CA GLY A 947 -0.36 -11.59 -26.67
C GLY A 947 -1.41 -10.62 -26.14
N THR A 948 -2.47 -11.17 -25.56
CA THR A 948 -3.63 -10.43 -25.06
C THR A 948 -4.15 -10.96 -23.74
N LEU A 949 -4.13 -10.13 -22.70
CA LEU A 949 -4.78 -10.39 -21.41
C LEU A 949 -6.10 -9.63 -21.34
N GLU A 950 -7.21 -10.26 -21.72
CA GLU A 950 -8.55 -9.64 -21.77
C GLU A 950 -9.51 -10.20 -20.70
N GLY A 951 -10.31 -9.32 -20.08
CA GLY A 951 -11.33 -9.74 -19.11
C GLY A 951 -10.75 -10.50 -17.90
N ASP A 952 -11.11 -11.78 -17.75
CA ASP A 952 -10.71 -12.61 -16.61
C ASP A 952 -9.30 -13.18 -16.74
N ASP A 953 -8.72 -13.15 -17.93
CA ASP A 953 -7.35 -13.59 -18.18
C ASP A 953 -6.35 -12.61 -17.53
N GLN A 954 -5.62 -13.10 -16.52
CA GLN A 954 -4.69 -12.31 -15.73
C GLN A 954 -3.23 -12.48 -16.15
N GLN A 955 -2.89 -13.59 -16.81
CA GLN A 955 -1.51 -13.90 -17.13
C GLN A 955 -1.35 -14.94 -18.24
N ASP A 956 -0.26 -14.79 -18.98
CA ASP A 956 0.23 -15.71 -19.99
C ASP A 956 1.55 -16.33 -19.58
N VAL A 957 1.70 -17.64 -19.76
CA VAL A 957 2.96 -18.35 -19.53
C VAL A 957 3.54 -18.86 -20.84
N PHE A 958 4.79 -18.50 -21.10
CA PHE A 958 5.57 -18.97 -22.25
C PHE A 958 6.71 -19.88 -21.81
N MET A 959 6.93 -20.96 -22.56
CA MET A 959 7.99 -21.93 -22.31
C MET A 959 9.21 -21.64 -23.18
N ILE A 960 10.41 -21.63 -22.60
CA ILE A 960 11.69 -21.45 -23.32
C ILE A 960 12.62 -22.60 -22.95
N ASP A 961 13.09 -23.36 -23.95
CA ASP A 961 14.05 -24.44 -23.76
C ASP A 961 15.45 -24.01 -24.26
N LEU A 962 16.44 -23.99 -23.37
CA LEU A 962 17.83 -23.68 -23.68
C LEU A 962 18.70 -24.93 -23.58
N ASP A 963 19.37 -25.29 -24.67
CA ASP A 963 20.24 -26.48 -24.75
C ASP A 963 21.70 -26.21 -24.33
N LYS A 964 22.07 -24.94 -24.21
CA LYS A 964 23.41 -24.44 -23.86
C LYS A 964 23.29 -23.09 -23.14
N PRO A 965 24.35 -22.62 -22.44
CA PRO A 965 24.34 -21.28 -21.87
C PRO A 965 24.07 -20.23 -22.97
N THR A 966 23.09 -19.37 -22.74
CA THR A 966 22.57 -18.43 -23.73
C THR A 966 22.30 -17.08 -23.07
N SER A 967 22.80 -15.99 -23.68
CA SER A 967 22.44 -14.63 -23.28
C SER A 967 21.02 -14.34 -23.77
N LEU A 968 20.05 -14.45 -22.85
CA LEU A 968 18.64 -14.32 -23.16
C LEU A 968 18.21 -12.87 -22.96
N ASN A 969 17.66 -12.26 -24.01
CA ASN A 969 17.10 -10.92 -23.99
C ASN A 969 15.59 -11.00 -24.15
N ILE A 970 14.87 -10.46 -23.17
CA ILE A 970 13.40 -10.43 -23.19
C ILE A 970 12.95 -8.98 -23.23
N GLY A 971 12.07 -8.66 -24.16
CA GLY A 971 11.46 -7.35 -24.31
C GLY A 971 9.97 -7.47 -24.52
N LEU A 972 9.18 -6.64 -23.84
CA LEU A 972 7.74 -6.54 -24.03
C LEU A 972 7.40 -5.10 -24.40
N GLU A 973 6.63 -4.95 -25.48
CA GLU A 973 6.06 -3.68 -25.92
C GLU A 973 4.55 -3.65 -25.64
N LYS A 974 4.13 -2.70 -24.81
CA LYS A 974 2.73 -2.39 -24.53
C LYS A 974 2.07 -1.80 -25.78
N GLN A 975 1.10 -2.53 -26.35
CA GLN A 975 0.26 -2.04 -27.44
C GLN A 975 -1.04 -1.40 -26.90
N GLN A 976 -1.60 -1.99 -25.84
CA GLN A 976 -2.78 -1.52 -25.11
C GLN A 976 -2.64 -1.93 -23.63
N GLY A 977 -3.15 -1.11 -22.71
CA GLY A 977 -2.93 -1.30 -21.28
C GLY A 977 -1.57 -0.75 -20.83
N GLU A 978 -1.54 -0.17 -19.63
CA GLU A 978 -0.32 0.37 -19.01
C GLU A 978 0.24 -0.54 -17.90
N HIS A 979 -0.60 -1.41 -17.34
CA HIS A 979 -0.38 -2.20 -16.14
C HIS A 979 -0.09 -3.66 -16.50
N VAL A 980 0.99 -3.89 -17.25
CA VAL A 980 1.50 -5.24 -17.56
C VAL A 980 2.94 -5.34 -17.12
N ASN A 981 3.34 -6.50 -16.64
CA ASN A 981 4.71 -6.82 -16.28
C ASN A 981 5.07 -8.24 -16.74
N TRP A 982 6.34 -8.60 -16.73
CA TRP A 982 6.77 -9.97 -17.00
C TRP A 982 7.91 -10.43 -16.09
N VAL A 983 8.00 -11.73 -15.86
CA VAL A 983 9.07 -12.31 -15.05
C VAL A 983 9.45 -13.70 -15.56
N LEU A 984 10.73 -14.03 -15.52
CA LEU A 984 11.30 -15.28 -16.00
C LEU A 984 11.75 -16.15 -14.82
N TYR A 985 11.26 -17.39 -14.76
CA TYR A 985 11.69 -18.40 -13.79
C TYR A 985 12.39 -19.56 -14.47
N ARG A 986 13.31 -20.21 -13.75
CA ARG A 986 13.87 -21.51 -14.15
C ARG A 986 13.01 -22.66 -13.62
N GLU A 987 12.72 -23.65 -14.47
CA GLU A 987 11.97 -24.85 -14.08
C GLU A 987 12.77 -25.68 -13.06
N GLY A 988 12.15 -26.02 -11.93
CA GLY A 988 12.70 -26.91 -10.90
C GLY A 988 13.32 -26.21 -9.68
N ASP A 989 13.85 -25.00 -9.85
CA ASP A 989 14.51 -24.24 -8.77
C ASP A 989 13.63 -23.09 -8.23
N ASN A 990 12.58 -22.69 -8.96
CA ASN A 990 11.67 -21.59 -8.64
C ASN A 990 12.36 -20.23 -8.35
N GLU A 991 13.64 -20.09 -8.70
CA GLU A 991 14.34 -18.81 -8.62
C GLU A 991 13.90 -17.89 -9.77
N GLN A 992 13.60 -16.64 -9.43
CA GLN A 992 13.43 -15.57 -10.41
C GLN A 992 14.78 -15.29 -11.07
N VAL A 993 14.83 -15.52 -12.38
CA VAL A 993 16.06 -15.43 -13.18
C VAL A 993 16.21 -14.04 -13.77
N LEU A 994 15.11 -13.48 -14.26
CA LEU A 994 15.10 -12.20 -14.94
C LEU A 994 13.74 -11.53 -14.81
N TYR A 995 13.75 -10.20 -14.75
CA TYR A 995 12.58 -9.33 -14.79
C TYR A 995 12.98 -8.08 -15.58
N PRO A 996 12.04 -7.21 -16.00
CA PRO A 996 12.40 -6.02 -16.72
C PRO A 996 13.17 -5.05 -15.82
N VAL A 997 14.39 -4.72 -16.25
CA VAL A 997 15.32 -3.79 -15.58
C VAL A 997 15.47 -2.47 -16.33
N ASP A 998 14.98 -2.40 -17.57
CA ASP A 998 14.95 -1.21 -18.41
C ASP A 998 13.51 -0.97 -18.90
N ILE A 999 12.90 0.14 -18.48
CA ILE A 999 11.54 0.53 -18.86
C ILE A 999 11.61 1.89 -19.55
N ASP A 1000 11.31 1.93 -20.85
CA ASP A 1000 11.31 3.14 -21.67
C ASP A 1000 9.99 3.27 -22.45
N GLY A 1001 9.11 4.15 -21.96
CA GLY A 1001 7.79 4.40 -22.54
C GLY A 1001 6.93 3.12 -22.58
N ASN A 1002 6.70 2.61 -23.79
CA ASN A 1002 5.90 1.40 -24.01
C ASN A 1002 6.71 0.11 -23.92
N TRP A 1003 8.04 0.18 -23.79
CA TRP A 1003 8.91 -0.99 -23.78
C TRP A 1003 9.41 -1.30 -22.38
N MET A 1004 9.50 -2.59 -22.07
CA MET A 1004 10.15 -3.11 -20.86
C MET A 1004 11.05 -4.29 -21.22
N LYS A 1005 12.30 -4.25 -20.78
CA LYS A 1005 13.36 -5.15 -21.24
C LYS A 1005 14.21 -5.66 -20.08
N GLY A 1006 14.76 -6.86 -20.27
CA GLY A 1006 15.74 -7.44 -19.37
C GLY A 1006 16.66 -8.39 -20.12
N GLN A 1007 17.86 -8.59 -19.58
CA GLN A 1007 18.87 -9.48 -20.12
C GLN A 1007 19.48 -10.33 -19.00
N VAL A 1008 19.68 -11.62 -19.27
CA VAL A 1008 20.35 -12.55 -18.35
C VAL A 1008 21.22 -13.54 -19.12
N GLU A 1009 22.36 -13.91 -18.55
CA GLU A 1009 23.12 -15.09 -19.00
C GLU A 1009 22.46 -16.34 -18.39
N ALA A 1010 21.61 -17.01 -19.17
CA ALA A 1010 20.85 -18.17 -18.72
C ALA A 1010 21.62 -19.47 -18.98
N GLU A 1011 21.74 -20.31 -17.97
CA GLU A 1011 22.29 -21.67 -18.08
C GLU A 1011 21.36 -22.61 -18.89
N PRO A 1012 21.84 -23.77 -19.37
CA PRO A 1012 20.98 -24.76 -20.00
C PRO A 1012 19.84 -25.19 -19.06
N GLY A 1013 18.64 -25.32 -19.60
CA GLY A 1013 17.45 -25.67 -18.83
C GLY A 1013 16.17 -25.17 -19.48
N ARG A 1014 15.05 -25.52 -18.86
CA ARG A 1014 13.73 -24.99 -19.22
C ARG A 1014 13.42 -23.77 -18.34
N TYR A 1015 12.79 -22.79 -18.96
CA TYR A 1015 12.35 -21.56 -18.32
C TYR A 1015 10.87 -21.31 -18.62
N HIS A 1016 10.19 -20.68 -17.66
CA HIS A 1016 8.82 -20.21 -17.79
C HIS A 1016 8.81 -18.69 -17.65
N LEU A 1017 8.34 -18.01 -18.69
CA LEU A 1017 8.18 -16.57 -18.74
C LEU A 1017 6.71 -16.23 -18.53
N TYR A 1018 6.42 -15.55 -17.43
CA TYR A 1018 5.09 -15.09 -17.09
C TYR A 1018 4.94 -13.65 -17.56
N VAL A 1019 3.86 -13.35 -18.27
CA VAL A 1019 3.40 -12.00 -18.60
C VAL A 1019 2.07 -11.82 -17.89
N TYR A 1020 1.90 -10.79 -17.06
CA TYR A 1020 0.71 -10.65 -16.23
C TYR A 1020 0.30 -9.21 -16.05
N LYS A 1021 -1.00 -8.98 -15.82
CA LYS A 1021 -1.55 -7.64 -15.60
C LYS A 1021 -1.59 -7.28 -14.11
N LEU A 1022 -1.31 -6.02 -13.81
CA LEU A 1022 -1.27 -5.44 -12.46
C LEU A 1022 -2.58 -4.71 -12.10
N ALA A 1023 -3.46 -4.49 -13.08
CA ALA A 1023 -4.76 -3.85 -12.89
C ALA A 1023 -5.84 -4.55 -13.72
N ASN A 1024 -7.12 -4.35 -13.36
CA ASN A 1024 -8.25 -4.85 -14.14
C ASN A 1024 -8.46 -4.01 -15.40
N GLU A 1025 -7.62 -4.24 -16.40
CA GLU A 1025 -7.67 -3.65 -17.73
C GLU A 1025 -7.34 -4.67 -18.81
N ASP A 1026 -7.78 -4.42 -20.04
CA ASP A 1026 -7.41 -5.24 -21.19
C ASP A 1026 -6.01 -4.82 -21.66
N VAL A 1027 -5.07 -5.77 -21.64
CA VAL A 1027 -3.67 -5.56 -22.05
C VAL A 1027 -3.42 -6.27 -23.37
N HIS A 1028 -2.91 -5.55 -24.37
CA HIS A 1028 -2.33 -6.15 -25.58
C HIS A 1028 -0.84 -5.85 -25.61
N TYR A 1029 -0.02 -6.86 -25.88
CA TYR A 1029 1.43 -6.70 -25.86
C TYR A 1029 2.12 -7.42 -27.02
N LYS A 1030 3.35 -7.00 -27.32
CA LYS A 1030 4.27 -7.74 -28.18
C LYS A 1030 5.48 -8.17 -27.38
N LEU A 1031 5.70 -9.46 -27.32
CA LEU A 1031 6.80 -10.06 -26.60
C LEU A 1031 7.89 -10.52 -27.57
N GLN A 1032 9.13 -10.17 -27.24
CA GLN A 1032 10.34 -10.46 -28.00
C GLN A 1032 11.28 -11.25 -27.09
N ILE A 1033 11.62 -12.48 -27.51
CA ILE A 1033 12.54 -13.36 -26.78
C ILE A 1033 13.71 -13.65 -27.72
N GLN A 1034 14.93 -13.25 -27.36
CA GLN A 1034 16.12 -13.30 -28.22
C GLN A 1034 17.32 -13.99 -27.60
#